data_AF-C5DFF0-F1
#
_entry.id   AF-C5DFF0-F1
#
_cell.length_a   1.000
_cell.length_b   1.000
_cell.length_c   1.000
_cell.angle_alpha   90.00
_cell.angle_beta   90.00
_cell.angle_gamma   90.00
#
_symmetry.space_group_name_H-M   'P 1'
#
loop_
_entity.id
_entity.type
_entity.pdbx_description
1 polymer ?
#
loop_
_entity_poly.entity_id
_entity_poly.type
_entity_poly.pdbx_seq_one_letter_code
_entity_poly.pdbx_strand_id
1 'polypeptide(L)'
;MYNRDYVSGPMSKTINTRKFRRTVRDNLLNVLSRVSDGESPQVLVVQQKLVRYLNGLCTFSQLKESSAVLHIITDDANCAKNIEEVLSVSEYQLVFLVDVRSDIRLPEGLTRVIKNFKDRKAHLVYVSWETEPSNKQGKLPHHLSLQLDSAVPISPWFVLPTCTLDDNLLSCEVLYNADGDSLYAPAVKTLQKATREVLIQNLSNAVQVVLKEAGLAVTHAASFGNTSHKLVDHVRSSLEGRKDENDRFVEDTLYGARHSGLQCNLVVVERDMDLLTPLCSQLTYAGILDDLYELRGTSLVNPPTLTDVEVKTLDYTKDEVWNELKFKNFGALGPRLNELARELQTEYDARHQAESVGEIKQFVENLGSLQERQKILKLHTTLSSKVVSEVSELEDGEEESLFNRVVELEQDLVTGNASQRASCDRILELLYEGQLPRSALVRLCCILSLTCNGVREREYNLIRTEMCDAWGVNAVFRLQRLARAGMFVSKQNAAEHSPWHDFNSFAAYLDLVPQQEGESDPGRPLDASFAYCGSVPVVTRMVQLLYDRSIVTKTFSSQQPFIISRTPSWRGLEELFGQQYGRDKVREQKWDASGAARTKIIGKSEGADPVLVVFVGGATVGEVATLQFLSGQLRRKGVHKRFIVLADGIAGGARIELGG
;
A
#
# COMPACT_ATOMS: atom_id res chain seq x y z
N MET A 1 -7.52 -32.59 -14.37
CA MET A 1 -8.45 -32.27 -13.26
C MET A 1 -7.87 -31.10 -12.48
N TYR A 2 -8.15 -29.88 -12.95
CA TYR A 2 -7.76 -28.63 -12.30
C TYR A 2 -8.95 -28.14 -11.47
N ASN A 3 -8.74 -27.92 -10.16
CA ASN A 3 -9.78 -27.40 -9.27
C ASN A 3 -10.16 -25.97 -9.67
N ARG A 4 -11.31 -25.86 -10.34
CA ARG A 4 -12.16 -24.68 -10.38
C ARG A 4 -12.83 -24.53 -9.02
N ASP A 5 -12.23 -23.80 -8.08
CA ASP A 5 -12.84 -23.41 -6.81
C ASP A 5 -12.51 -21.95 -6.44
N TYR A 6 -12.65 -21.04 -7.41
CA TYR A 6 -12.67 -19.59 -7.14
C TYR A 6 -13.92 -18.89 -7.69
N VAL A 7 -15.00 -19.65 -7.90
CA VAL A 7 -16.31 -19.09 -8.24
C VAL A 7 -17.32 -19.52 -7.17
N SER A 8 -17.78 -18.52 -6.41
CA SER A 8 -18.97 -18.56 -5.54
C SER A 8 -19.11 -19.76 -4.58
N GLY A 9 -18.27 -19.80 -3.54
CA GLY A 9 -18.63 -20.47 -2.29
C GLY A 9 -19.69 -19.67 -1.51
N PRO A 10 -20.45 -20.29 -0.59
CA PRO A 10 -21.48 -19.62 0.21
C PRO A 10 -20.87 -18.39 0.89
N MET A 11 -21.59 -17.26 0.89
CA MET A 11 -21.12 -15.97 1.44
C MET A 11 -20.28 -16.17 2.70
N SER A 12 -18.97 -16.12 2.51
CA SER A 12 -17.99 -16.28 3.57
C SER A 12 -18.30 -15.23 4.64
N LYS A 13 -18.40 -15.64 5.91
CA LYS A 13 -18.50 -14.75 7.10
C LYS A 13 -17.21 -13.93 7.27
N THR A 14 -16.82 -13.18 6.25
CA THR A 14 -15.58 -12.40 6.19
C THR A 14 -15.87 -10.97 5.81
N ILE A 15 -14.96 -10.08 6.19
CA ILE A 15 -15.06 -8.64 6.00
C ILE A 15 -15.21 -8.30 4.50
N ASN A 16 -16.19 -7.49 4.15
CA ASN A 16 -16.35 -6.96 2.79
C ASN A 16 -15.82 -5.54 2.71
N THR A 17 -14.53 -5.41 2.45
CA THR A 17 -13.80 -4.15 2.33
C THR A 17 -14.24 -3.31 1.13
N ARG A 18 -14.81 -3.91 0.06
CA ARG A 18 -15.37 -3.16 -1.08
C ARG A 18 -16.49 -2.20 -0.68
N LYS A 19 -17.22 -2.51 0.40
CA LYS A 19 -18.30 -1.64 0.90
C LYS A 19 -17.76 -0.28 1.36
N PHE A 20 -16.53 -0.20 1.84
CA PHE A 20 -15.96 1.04 2.37
C PHE A 20 -15.96 2.17 1.33
N ARG A 21 -15.62 1.88 0.07
CA ARG A 21 -15.69 2.85 -1.03
C ARG A 21 -17.09 3.46 -1.17
N ARG A 22 -18.14 2.64 -1.04
CA ARG A 22 -19.54 3.10 -1.10
C ARG A 22 -19.88 3.93 0.14
N THR A 23 -19.51 3.48 1.33
CA THR A 23 -19.71 4.21 2.58
C THR A 23 -19.07 5.61 2.52
N VAL A 24 -17.84 5.72 2.02
CA VAL A 24 -17.15 7.01 1.87
C VAL A 24 -17.88 7.94 0.91
N ARG A 25 -18.32 7.43 -0.25
CA ARG A 25 -19.10 8.18 -1.23
C ARG A 25 -20.42 8.65 -0.62
N ASP A 26 -21.15 7.77 0.04
CA ASP A 26 -22.46 8.10 0.61
C ASP A 26 -22.31 9.12 1.74
N ASN A 27 -21.23 9.04 2.54
CA ASN A 27 -20.88 10.07 3.51
C ASN A 27 -20.59 11.44 2.86
N LEU A 28 -19.92 11.48 1.71
CA LEU A 28 -19.71 12.73 0.98
C LEU A 28 -21.05 13.36 0.58
N LEU A 29 -21.91 12.57 -0.06
CA LEU A 29 -23.22 13.03 -0.54
C LEU A 29 -24.11 13.53 0.61
N ASN A 30 -24.08 12.83 1.75
CA ASN A 30 -24.78 13.24 2.96
C ASN A 30 -24.26 14.57 3.51
N VAL A 31 -22.94 14.78 3.52
CA VAL A 31 -22.33 16.02 3.99
C VAL A 31 -22.66 17.17 3.05
N LEU A 32 -22.57 16.97 1.72
CA LEU A 32 -22.93 17.99 0.72
C LEU A 32 -24.41 18.39 0.82
N SER A 33 -25.29 17.42 1.03
CA SER A 33 -26.72 17.66 1.27
C SER A 33 -26.97 18.44 2.57
N ARG A 34 -26.23 18.12 3.65
CA ARG A 34 -26.37 18.79 4.96
C ARG A 34 -25.88 20.23 4.94
N VAL A 35 -24.84 20.53 4.17
CA VAL A 35 -24.30 21.91 4.07
C VAL A 35 -25.05 22.77 3.06
N SER A 36 -25.89 22.16 2.22
CA SER A 36 -26.75 22.86 1.27
C SER A 36 -27.70 23.81 1.99
N ASP A 37 -27.85 25.03 1.46
CA ASP A 37 -28.86 25.98 1.94
C ASP A 37 -30.27 25.66 1.38
N GLY A 38 -30.38 24.71 0.45
CA GLY A 38 -31.64 24.31 -0.19
C GLY A 38 -32.18 25.30 -1.21
N GLU A 39 -31.49 26.43 -1.42
CA GLU A 39 -31.91 27.53 -2.30
C GLU A 39 -30.99 27.63 -3.52
N SER A 40 -29.68 27.67 -3.29
CA SER A 40 -28.67 27.91 -4.30
C SER A 40 -27.96 26.61 -4.69
N PRO A 41 -27.71 26.36 -5.98
CA PRO A 41 -26.85 25.26 -6.38
C PRO A 41 -25.42 25.44 -5.85
N GLN A 42 -24.68 24.34 -5.72
CA GLN A 42 -23.33 24.34 -5.16
C GLN A 42 -22.26 24.33 -6.26
N VAL A 43 -21.19 25.09 -6.03
CA VAL A 43 -19.90 24.95 -6.72
C VAL A 43 -18.94 24.28 -5.75
N LEU A 44 -18.44 23.10 -6.15
CA LEU A 44 -17.49 22.34 -5.36
C LEU A 44 -16.06 22.72 -5.76
N VAL A 45 -15.36 23.42 -4.87
CA VAL A 45 -13.94 23.79 -5.07
C VAL A 45 -13.07 22.71 -4.43
N VAL A 46 -12.40 21.89 -5.23
CA VAL A 46 -11.69 20.68 -4.80
C VAL A 46 -10.18 20.91 -4.77
N GLN A 47 -9.53 20.59 -3.65
CA GLN A 47 -8.08 20.55 -3.58
C GLN A 47 -7.50 19.61 -4.64
N GLN A 48 -6.47 20.04 -5.38
CA GLN A 48 -5.95 19.29 -6.54
C GLN A 48 -5.63 17.81 -6.25
N LYS A 49 -5.03 17.50 -5.09
CA LYS A 49 -4.70 16.11 -4.69
C LYS A 49 -5.94 15.23 -4.49
N LEU A 50 -7.09 15.82 -4.16
CA LEU A 50 -8.34 15.09 -3.94
C LEU A 50 -9.11 14.76 -5.22
N VAL A 51 -8.80 15.39 -6.35
CA VAL A 51 -9.52 15.16 -7.60
C VAL A 51 -9.49 13.68 -8.01
N ARG A 52 -8.32 13.03 -7.89
CA ARG A 52 -8.16 11.60 -8.19
C ARG A 52 -8.95 10.73 -7.21
N TYR A 53 -8.87 11.02 -5.91
CA TYR A 53 -9.62 10.30 -4.89
C TYR A 53 -11.14 10.39 -5.14
N LEU A 54 -11.64 11.60 -5.44
CA LEU A 54 -13.05 11.85 -5.74
C LEU A 54 -13.54 11.11 -7.00
N ASN A 55 -12.76 11.13 -8.09
CA ASN A 55 -13.05 10.36 -9.30
C ASN A 55 -13.05 8.86 -9.03
N GLY A 56 -12.23 8.42 -8.07
CA GLY A 56 -12.24 7.07 -7.53
C GLY A 56 -13.51 6.73 -6.76
N LEU A 57 -14.33 7.66 -6.29
CA LEU A 57 -15.53 7.38 -5.49
C LEU A 57 -16.83 7.42 -6.29
N CYS A 58 -16.99 8.43 -7.16
CA CYS A 58 -18.18 8.62 -7.98
C CYS A 58 -17.87 9.40 -9.25
N THR A 59 -18.72 9.24 -10.27
CA THR A 59 -18.65 10.07 -11.47
C THR A 59 -19.24 11.46 -11.22
N PHE A 60 -18.89 12.43 -12.04
CA PHE A 60 -19.51 13.77 -11.98
C PHE A 60 -21.03 13.71 -12.16
N SER A 61 -21.54 12.86 -13.05
CA SER A 61 -22.98 12.67 -13.24
C SER A 61 -23.67 12.18 -11.96
N GLN A 62 -23.07 11.19 -11.27
CA GLN A 62 -23.60 10.68 -10.00
C GLN A 62 -23.61 11.76 -8.92
N LEU A 63 -22.55 12.58 -8.86
CA LEU A 63 -22.46 13.69 -7.91
C LEU A 63 -23.57 14.72 -8.17
N LYS A 64 -23.78 15.09 -9.44
CA LYS A 64 -24.81 16.05 -9.86
C LYS A 64 -26.24 15.54 -9.63
N GLU A 65 -26.47 14.25 -9.83
CA GLU A 65 -27.80 13.64 -9.61
C GLU A 65 -28.13 13.47 -8.12
N SER A 66 -27.11 13.35 -7.26
CA SER A 66 -27.27 12.99 -5.84
C SER A 66 -26.92 14.12 -4.87
N SER A 67 -26.65 15.33 -5.36
CA SER A 67 -26.32 16.51 -4.54
C SER A 67 -26.71 17.81 -5.25
N ALA A 68 -26.55 18.95 -4.58
CA ALA A 68 -26.77 20.27 -5.18
C ALA A 68 -25.60 20.74 -6.08
N VAL A 69 -24.55 19.95 -6.24
CA VAL A 69 -23.34 20.34 -7.00
C VAL A 69 -23.64 20.42 -8.50
N LEU A 70 -23.38 21.59 -9.09
CA LEU A 70 -23.50 21.83 -10.54
C LEU A 70 -22.16 22.06 -11.25
N HIS A 71 -21.15 22.55 -10.54
CA HIS A 71 -19.82 22.81 -11.08
C HIS A 71 -18.73 22.31 -10.13
N ILE A 72 -17.61 21.88 -10.70
CA ILE A 72 -16.38 21.56 -9.96
C ILE A 72 -15.28 22.50 -10.43
N ILE A 73 -14.60 23.15 -9.49
CA ILE A 73 -13.42 23.97 -9.73
C ILE A 73 -12.26 23.32 -8.97
N THR A 74 -11.09 23.23 -9.59
CA THR A 74 -9.88 22.75 -8.90
C THR A 74 -9.16 23.93 -8.23
N ASP A 75 -8.60 23.71 -7.04
CA ASP A 75 -7.71 24.65 -6.37
C ASP A 75 -6.36 24.72 -7.11
N ASP A 76 -6.31 25.55 -8.15
CA ASP A 76 -5.12 25.89 -8.92
C ASP A 76 -4.88 27.41 -8.93
N ALA A 77 -3.86 27.86 -9.66
CA ALA A 77 -3.52 29.28 -9.77
C ALA A 77 -4.65 30.17 -10.32
N ASN A 78 -5.62 29.59 -11.05
CA ASN A 78 -6.77 30.29 -11.63
C ASN A 78 -8.04 30.12 -10.80
N CYS A 79 -7.99 29.43 -9.65
CA CYS A 79 -9.15 29.09 -8.84
C CYS A 79 -10.05 30.31 -8.54
N ALA A 80 -9.48 31.41 -8.05
CA ALA A 80 -10.24 32.62 -7.73
C ALA A 80 -10.96 33.22 -8.96
N LYS A 81 -10.27 33.26 -10.10
CA LYS A 81 -10.83 33.77 -11.36
C LYS A 81 -11.97 32.87 -11.85
N ASN A 82 -11.78 31.55 -11.82
CA ASN A 82 -12.80 30.59 -12.23
C ASN A 82 -14.05 30.69 -11.32
N ILE A 83 -13.88 30.95 -10.03
CA ILE A 83 -14.99 31.20 -9.11
C ILE A 83 -15.75 32.47 -9.50
N GLU A 84 -15.04 33.58 -9.77
CA GLU A 84 -15.65 34.84 -10.20
C GLU A 84 -16.43 34.70 -11.51
N GLU A 85 -15.88 33.97 -12.48
CA GLU A 85 -16.55 33.71 -13.76
C GLU A 85 -17.87 32.95 -13.55
N VAL A 86 -17.89 31.90 -12.73
CA VAL A 86 -19.12 31.13 -12.44
C VAL A 86 -20.13 31.97 -11.66
N LEU A 87 -19.68 32.74 -10.67
CA LEU A 87 -20.54 33.61 -9.86
C LEU A 87 -21.08 34.82 -10.64
N SER A 88 -20.48 35.18 -11.78
CA SER A 88 -21.00 36.25 -12.65
C SER A 88 -22.27 35.85 -13.40
N VAL A 89 -22.54 34.54 -13.53
CA VAL A 89 -23.66 33.99 -14.31
C VAL A 89 -24.89 33.75 -13.44
N SER A 90 -24.72 33.14 -12.27
CA SER A 90 -25.81 32.82 -11.34
C SER A 90 -25.32 32.86 -9.88
N GLU A 91 -26.25 32.91 -8.94
CA GLU A 91 -25.91 32.70 -7.53
C GLU A 91 -25.62 31.22 -7.26
N TYR A 92 -24.50 30.97 -6.61
CA TYR A 92 -24.08 29.65 -6.16
C TYR A 92 -23.57 29.71 -4.72
N GLN A 93 -23.80 28.63 -3.98
CA GLN A 93 -23.12 28.36 -2.72
C GLN A 93 -21.73 27.78 -3.00
N LEU A 94 -20.69 28.30 -2.36
CA LEU A 94 -19.34 27.74 -2.48
C LEU A 94 -19.09 26.68 -1.41
N VAL A 95 -18.63 25.49 -1.83
CA VAL A 95 -18.20 24.43 -0.92
C VAL A 95 -16.75 24.06 -1.24
N PHE A 96 -15.85 24.33 -0.30
CA PHE A 96 -14.43 23.98 -0.41
C PHE A 96 -14.20 22.57 0.13
N LEU A 97 -13.63 21.69 -0.66
CA LEU A 97 -13.32 20.31 -0.30
C LEU A 97 -11.81 20.11 -0.16
N VAL A 98 -11.35 19.83 1.07
CA VAL A 98 -9.92 19.77 1.40
C VAL A 98 -9.54 18.49 2.14
N ASP A 99 -8.29 18.06 1.98
CA ASP A 99 -7.69 17.02 2.81
C ASP A 99 -6.42 17.54 3.47
N VAL A 100 -6.50 17.66 4.79
CA VAL A 100 -5.45 18.17 5.66
C VAL A 100 -4.99 17.11 6.67
N ARG A 101 -5.37 15.84 6.48
CA ARG A 101 -5.01 14.75 7.42
C ARG A 101 -3.50 14.61 7.59
N SER A 102 -2.74 14.76 6.51
CA SER A 102 -1.28 14.73 6.51
C SER A 102 -0.64 16.06 6.90
N ASP A 103 -1.25 17.18 6.49
CA ASP A 103 -0.66 18.51 6.56
C ASP A 103 -0.99 19.26 7.86
N ILE A 104 -2.14 18.96 8.47
CA ILE A 104 -2.75 19.64 9.63
C ILE A 104 -3.04 21.14 9.39
N ARG A 105 -2.70 21.65 8.21
CA ARG A 105 -2.87 23.04 7.80
C ARG A 105 -3.51 23.15 6.42
N LEU A 106 -4.26 24.23 6.23
CA LEU A 106 -4.73 24.63 4.91
C LEU A 106 -3.57 25.23 4.09
N PRO A 107 -3.51 24.98 2.77
CA PRO A 107 -2.61 25.71 1.90
C PRO A 107 -2.87 27.23 1.98
N GLU A 108 -1.81 28.04 1.95
CA GLU A 108 -1.96 29.50 2.07
C GLU A 108 -2.79 30.10 0.94
N GLY A 109 -2.58 29.64 -0.29
CA GLY A 109 -3.34 30.09 -1.47
C GLY A 109 -4.83 29.85 -1.28
N LEU A 110 -5.19 28.60 -0.96
CA LEU A 110 -6.58 28.22 -0.70
C LEU A 110 -7.19 28.99 0.49
N THR A 111 -6.41 29.21 1.55
CA THR A 111 -6.86 29.99 2.72
C THR A 111 -7.25 31.42 2.31
N ARG A 112 -6.46 32.05 1.43
CA ARG A 112 -6.78 33.39 0.90
C ARG A 112 -8.05 33.35 0.05
N VAL A 113 -8.20 32.36 -0.82
CA VAL A 113 -9.41 32.17 -1.64
C VAL A 113 -10.64 32.02 -0.75
N ILE A 114 -10.61 31.13 0.25
CA ILE A 114 -11.72 30.92 1.19
C ILE A 114 -12.11 32.23 1.89
N LYS A 115 -11.12 32.98 2.41
CA LYS A 115 -11.38 34.25 3.12
C LYS A 115 -11.93 35.34 2.19
N ASN A 116 -11.50 35.38 0.93
CA ASN A 116 -11.99 36.35 -0.06
C ASN A 116 -13.47 36.13 -0.41
N PHE A 117 -13.94 34.88 -0.40
CA PHE A 117 -15.33 34.54 -0.74
C PHE A 117 -16.20 34.19 0.47
N LYS A 118 -15.77 34.53 1.70
CA LYS A 118 -16.51 34.21 2.94
C LYS A 118 -17.96 34.72 2.94
N ASP A 119 -18.21 35.87 2.33
CA ASP A 119 -19.55 36.50 2.30
C ASP A 119 -20.50 35.84 1.29
N ARG A 120 -20.02 34.85 0.51
CA ARG A 120 -20.79 34.10 -0.50
C ARG A 120 -21.30 32.76 0.04
N LYS A 121 -21.78 32.74 1.29
CA LYS A 121 -22.27 31.52 1.99
C LYS A 121 -21.28 30.34 1.88
N ALA A 122 -19.98 30.64 1.92
CA ALA A 122 -18.94 29.64 1.73
C ALA A 122 -18.90 28.63 2.89
N HIS A 123 -18.67 27.36 2.58
CA HIS A 123 -18.54 26.28 3.56
C HIS A 123 -17.27 25.47 3.31
N LEU A 124 -16.57 25.06 4.36
CA LEU A 124 -15.41 24.16 4.24
C LEU A 124 -15.80 22.73 4.64
N VAL A 125 -15.72 21.80 3.70
CA VAL A 125 -15.79 20.37 3.94
C VAL A 125 -14.36 19.80 3.96
N TYR A 126 -13.98 19.13 5.04
CA TYR A 126 -12.63 18.56 5.19
C TYR A 126 -12.69 17.05 5.38
N VAL A 127 -11.79 16.33 4.71
CA VAL A 127 -11.60 14.89 4.88
C VAL A 127 -11.13 14.62 6.31
N SER A 128 -11.79 13.69 7.00
CA SER A 128 -11.48 13.36 8.38
C SER A 128 -11.78 11.90 8.68
N TRP A 129 -11.04 11.31 9.60
CA TRP A 129 -11.47 10.04 10.21
C TRP A 129 -12.60 10.33 11.18
N GLU A 130 -13.64 9.50 11.23
CA GLU A 130 -14.72 9.67 12.23
C GLU A 130 -14.17 9.75 13.66
N THR A 131 -13.07 9.04 13.88
CA THR A 131 -12.40 8.88 15.16
C THR A 131 -11.39 9.98 15.50
N GLU A 132 -11.20 10.97 14.63
CA GLU A 132 -10.26 12.07 14.84
C GLU A 132 -10.68 12.96 16.03
N PRO A 133 -9.81 13.15 17.05
CA PRO A 133 -10.14 13.91 18.25
C PRO A 133 -10.63 15.34 17.98
N SER A 134 -10.12 16.02 16.95
CA SER A 134 -10.52 17.40 16.65
C SER A 134 -12.00 17.53 16.28
N ASN A 135 -12.64 16.47 15.79
CA ASN A 135 -14.06 16.49 15.42
C ASN A 135 -14.99 16.57 16.63
N LYS A 136 -14.52 16.19 17.83
CA LYS A 136 -15.32 16.24 19.06
C LYS A 136 -15.42 17.67 19.54
N GLN A 137 -16.63 18.11 19.87
CA GLN A 137 -16.85 19.44 20.44
C GLN A 137 -16.17 19.53 21.81
N GLY A 138 -15.08 20.29 21.88
CA GLY A 138 -14.28 20.49 23.08
C GLY A 138 -14.26 21.96 23.52
N LYS A 139 -13.44 22.25 24.54
CA LYS A 139 -13.20 23.64 25.00
C LYS A 139 -12.38 24.44 23.99
N LEU A 140 -11.53 23.77 23.20
CA LEU A 140 -10.73 24.40 22.16
C LEU A 140 -11.49 24.37 20.84
N PRO A 141 -11.50 25.48 20.06
CA PRO A 141 -12.04 25.46 18.72
C PRO A 141 -11.26 24.50 17.82
N HIS A 142 -11.93 24.04 16.75
CA HIS A 142 -11.29 23.19 15.75
C HIS A 142 -10.11 23.92 15.09
N HIS A 143 -9.00 23.19 14.82
CA HIS A 143 -7.77 23.78 14.28
C HIS A 143 -7.99 24.51 12.95
N LEU A 144 -8.83 23.99 12.06
CA LEU A 144 -9.20 24.67 10.81
C LEU A 144 -10.04 25.93 11.01
N SER A 145 -10.94 25.94 12.01
CA SER A 145 -11.68 27.15 12.35
C SER A 145 -10.73 28.24 12.83
N LEU A 146 -9.72 27.89 13.62
CA LEU A 146 -8.68 28.83 14.06
C LEU A 146 -7.86 29.38 12.89
N GLN A 147 -7.44 28.54 11.94
CA GLN A 147 -6.68 28.99 10.75
C GLN A 147 -7.49 29.94 9.85
N LEU A 148 -8.81 29.77 9.84
CA LEU A 148 -9.72 30.59 9.06
C LEU A 148 -10.28 31.79 9.82
N ASP A 149 -9.87 32.03 11.08
CA ASP A 149 -10.46 33.05 11.95
C ASP A 149 -12.00 32.94 12.05
N SER A 150 -12.51 31.70 12.00
CA SER A 150 -13.94 31.38 11.92
C SER A 150 -14.68 32.08 10.76
N ALA A 151 -13.98 32.43 9.67
CA ALA A 151 -14.56 33.11 8.52
C ALA A 151 -15.65 32.31 7.81
N VAL A 152 -15.55 30.97 7.83
CA VAL A 152 -16.54 30.06 7.24
C VAL A 152 -16.84 28.89 8.19
N PRO A 153 -18.08 28.38 8.18
CA PRO A 153 -18.42 27.13 8.85
C PRO A 153 -17.65 25.94 8.25
N ILE A 154 -17.35 24.95 9.11
CA ILE A 154 -16.61 23.76 8.72
C ILE A 154 -17.44 22.49 8.96
N SER A 155 -17.24 21.45 8.16
CA SER A 155 -17.89 20.16 8.36
C SER A 155 -16.98 18.99 7.95
N PRO A 156 -16.88 17.94 8.77
CA PRO A 156 -16.09 16.78 8.42
C PRO A 156 -16.82 15.93 7.36
N TRP A 157 -16.05 15.46 6.38
CA TRP A 157 -16.39 14.34 5.52
C TRP A 157 -15.67 13.11 6.05
N PHE A 158 -16.44 12.21 6.69
CA PHE A 158 -15.88 11.02 7.30
C PHE A 158 -15.52 9.95 6.27
N VAL A 159 -14.25 9.56 6.27
CA VAL A 159 -13.69 8.58 5.34
C VAL A 159 -13.25 7.29 6.02
N LEU A 160 -13.17 6.26 5.20
CA LEU A 160 -12.59 4.95 5.49
C LEU A 160 -11.40 4.75 4.55
N PRO A 161 -10.41 3.93 4.95
CA PRO A 161 -9.44 3.39 4.02
C PRO A 161 -10.16 2.65 2.88
N THR A 162 -9.72 2.84 1.63
CA THR A 162 -10.40 2.29 0.45
C THR A 162 -9.53 1.29 -0.30
N CYS A 163 -10.16 0.25 -0.86
CA CYS A 163 -9.49 -0.71 -1.73
C CYS A 163 -9.19 -0.09 -3.11
N THR A 164 -7.91 -0.01 -3.47
CA THR A 164 -7.47 0.55 -4.77
C THR A 164 -7.11 -0.52 -5.79
N LEU A 165 -6.33 -1.52 -5.38
CA LEU A 165 -5.80 -2.58 -6.26
C LEU A 165 -6.35 -3.98 -5.94
N ASP A 166 -6.72 -4.23 -4.69
CA ASP A 166 -7.20 -5.52 -4.22
C ASP A 166 -8.15 -5.38 -3.02
N ASP A 167 -9.03 -6.35 -2.82
CA ASP A 167 -9.90 -6.41 -1.65
C ASP A 167 -9.13 -6.46 -0.33
N ASN A 168 -7.88 -6.90 -0.38
CA ASN A 168 -7.01 -7.06 0.78
C ASN A 168 -5.92 -5.97 0.86
N LEU A 169 -6.07 -4.87 0.12
CA LEU A 169 -5.20 -3.69 0.23
C LEU A 169 -6.04 -2.45 0.43
N LEU A 170 -6.04 -1.93 1.66
CA LEU A 170 -6.67 -0.70 2.07
C LEU A 170 -5.63 0.43 2.10
N SER A 171 -5.86 1.47 1.29
CA SER A 171 -5.02 2.67 1.28
C SER A 171 -5.63 3.77 2.14
N CYS A 172 -4.81 4.41 2.98
CA CYS A 172 -5.19 5.58 3.76
C CYS A 172 -4.86 6.91 3.05
N GLU A 173 -3.88 6.90 2.13
CA GLU A 173 -3.34 8.08 1.41
C GLU A 173 -2.85 9.20 2.33
N VAL A 174 -2.11 8.83 3.38
CA VAL A 174 -1.57 9.74 4.41
C VAL A 174 -0.07 9.60 4.64
N LEU A 175 0.65 8.85 3.80
CA LEU A 175 2.11 8.73 3.93
C LEU A 175 2.83 10.01 3.52
N TYR A 176 2.30 10.73 2.53
CA TYR A 176 2.89 11.96 1.99
C TYR A 176 2.01 13.16 2.32
N ASN A 177 2.65 14.31 2.55
CA ASN A 177 1.97 15.60 2.69
C ASN A 177 1.60 16.19 1.31
N ALA A 178 1.00 17.38 1.28
CA ALA A 178 0.61 18.04 0.02
C ALA A 178 1.81 18.41 -0.87
N ASP A 179 2.99 18.61 -0.27
CA ASP A 179 4.25 18.93 -0.97
C ASP A 179 4.97 17.68 -1.49
N GLY A 180 4.46 16.48 -1.19
CA GLY A 180 5.07 15.20 -1.57
C GLY A 180 6.11 14.68 -0.58
N ASP A 181 6.34 15.36 0.54
CA ASP A 181 7.27 14.89 1.57
C ASP A 181 6.68 13.72 2.36
N SER A 182 7.51 12.72 2.63
CA SER A 182 7.15 11.59 3.49
C SER A 182 6.98 12.03 4.94
N LEU A 183 5.86 11.67 5.57
CA LEU A 183 5.65 11.83 7.00
C LEU A 183 6.46 10.82 7.84
N TYR A 184 6.85 9.69 7.25
CA TYR A 184 7.66 8.68 7.94
C TYR A 184 9.15 9.03 7.93
N ALA A 185 9.64 9.54 6.80
CA ALA A 185 11.03 9.93 6.58
C ALA A 185 11.09 11.31 5.90
N PRO A 186 10.77 12.40 6.62
CA PRO A 186 10.75 13.74 6.04
C PRO A 186 12.17 14.22 5.69
N ALA A 187 12.27 15.10 4.70
CA ALA A 187 13.54 15.72 4.29
C ALA A 187 14.30 16.38 5.44
N VAL A 188 13.57 16.91 6.43
CA VAL A 188 14.12 17.53 7.62
C VAL A 188 14.03 16.57 8.81
N LYS A 189 15.17 15.95 9.17
CA LYS A 189 15.28 14.95 10.26
C LYS A 189 14.68 15.42 11.61
N THR A 190 14.77 16.71 11.94
CA THR A 190 14.21 17.23 13.20
C THR A 190 12.68 17.17 13.24
N LEU A 191 12.01 17.13 12.08
CA LEU A 191 10.56 16.98 11.98
C LEU A 191 10.09 15.53 12.11
N GLN A 192 10.97 14.55 11.87
CA GLN A 192 10.63 13.12 11.80
C GLN A 192 9.83 12.62 12.99
N LYS A 193 10.17 13.05 14.22
CA LYS A 193 9.39 12.69 15.41
C LYS A 193 7.96 13.20 15.30
N ALA A 194 7.78 14.49 15.01
CA ALA A 194 6.45 15.10 14.92
C ALA A 194 5.62 14.48 13.78
N THR A 195 6.21 14.32 12.60
CA THR A 195 5.51 13.77 11.44
C THR A 195 5.13 12.30 11.62
N ARG A 196 5.98 11.48 12.27
CA ARG A 196 5.63 10.10 12.63
C ARG A 196 4.51 10.03 13.67
N GLU A 197 4.42 10.96 14.62
CA GLU A 197 3.29 11.02 15.56
C GLU A 197 1.97 11.38 14.83
N VAL A 198 2.00 12.29 13.86
CA VAL A 198 0.85 12.58 12.98
C VAL A 198 0.42 11.33 12.20
N LEU A 199 1.40 10.58 11.68
CA LEU A 199 1.15 9.33 10.97
C LEU A 199 0.56 8.25 11.87
N ILE A 200 1.09 8.08 13.10
CA ILE A 200 0.53 7.18 14.12
C ILE A 200 -0.93 7.55 14.41
N GLN A 201 -1.24 8.83 14.60
CA GLN A 201 -2.61 9.28 14.87
C GLN A 201 -3.55 8.91 13.71
N ASN A 202 -3.14 9.21 12.47
CA ASN A 202 -3.91 8.87 11.27
C ASN A 202 -4.14 7.37 11.13
N LEU A 203 -3.09 6.54 11.25
CA LEU A 203 -3.20 5.09 11.16
C LEU A 203 -4.03 4.50 12.31
N SER A 204 -3.87 5.02 13.53
CA SER A 204 -4.67 4.61 14.68
C SER A 204 -6.15 4.87 14.44
N ASN A 205 -6.49 6.05 13.94
CA ASN A 205 -7.85 6.41 13.60
C ASN A 205 -8.40 5.52 12.49
N ALA A 206 -7.62 5.28 11.43
CA ALA A 206 -7.98 4.40 10.32
C ALA A 206 -8.26 2.96 10.79
N VAL A 207 -7.38 2.38 11.62
CA VAL A 207 -7.58 1.05 12.23
C VAL A 207 -8.90 1.03 13.01
N GLN A 208 -9.15 2.03 13.85
CA GLN A 208 -10.39 2.07 14.66
C GLN A 208 -11.65 2.15 13.81
N VAL A 209 -11.66 2.98 12.76
CA VAL A 209 -12.83 3.09 11.84
C VAL A 209 -13.04 1.76 11.12
N VAL A 210 -11.97 1.10 10.64
CA VAL A 210 -12.05 -0.22 10.00
C VAL A 210 -12.60 -1.27 10.97
N LEU A 211 -12.11 -1.30 12.22
CA LEU A 211 -12.61 -2.24 13.23
C LEU A 211 -14.10 -2.03 13.52
N LYS A 212 -14.53 -0.78 13.66
CA LYS A 212 -15.94 -0.42 13.88
C LYS A 212 -16.83 -0.83 12.70
N GLU A 213 -16.48 -0.40 11.49
CA GLU A 213 -17.28 -0.63 10.28
C GLU A 213 -17.32 -2.10 9.86
N ALA A 214 -16.27 -2.86 10.15
CA ALA A 214 -16.22 -4.29 9.89
C ALA A 214 -16.76 -5.15 11.04
N GLY A 215 -17.09 -4.55 12.20
CA GLY A 215 -17.51 -5.28 13.41
C GLY A 215 -16.44 -6.24 13.91
N LEU A 216 -15.18 -5.79 13.97
CA LEU A 216 -14.03 -6.59 14.35
C LEU A 216 -13.55 -6.30 15.78
N ALA A 217 -13.21 -7.37 16.50
CA ALA A 217 -12.55 -7.29 17.80
C ALA A 217 -11.13 -7.87 17.71
N VAL A 218 -10.13 -7.06 18.06
CA VAL A 218 -8.72 -7.49 18.08
C VAL A 218 -8.51 -8.39 19.30
N THR A 219 -8.03 -9.61 19.06
CA THR A 219 -7.73 -10.58 20.12
C THR A 219 -6.25 -10.58 20.51
N HIS A 220 -5.39 -10.45 19.51
CA HIS A 220 -3.93 -10.47 19.62
C HIS A 220 -3.36 -9.38 18.73
N ALA A 221 -2.32 -8.71 19.22
CA ALA A 221 -1.54 -7.78 18.45
C ALA A 221 -0.07 -8.19 18.43
N ALA A 222 0.56 -8.18 17.26
CA ALA A 222 2.00 -8.27 17.09
C ALA A 222 2.50 -6.95 16.48
N SER A 223 3.61 -6.45 16.97
CA SER A 223 4.21 -5.21 16.46
C SER A 223 5.70 -5.36 16.30
N PHE A 224 6.21 -4.75 15.24
CA PHE A 224 7.61 -4.81 14.85
C PHE A 224 8.13 -3.39 14.69
N GLY A 225 8.97 -2.98 15.63
CA GLY A 225 9.58 -1.67 15.69
C GLY A 225 8.89 -0.68 16.64
N ASN A 226 9.59 0.42 16.94
CA ASN A 226 9.22 1.34 18.01
C ASN A 226 7.97 2.16 17.67
N THR A 227 7.84 2.61 16.42
CA THR A 227 6.65 3.36 15.97
C THR A 227 5.44 2.42 15.92
N SER A 228 5.65 1.17 15.51
CA SER A 228 4.62 0.12 15.53
C SER A 228 4.12 -0.17 16.95
N HIS A 229 5.02 -0.21 17.94
CA HIS A 229 4.63 -0.38 19.35
C HIS A 229 3.72 0.77 19.81
N LYS A 230 4.14 2.02 19.57
CA LYS A 230 3.33 3.20 19.89
C LYS A 230 1.96 3.16 19.22
N LEU A 231 1.89 2.76 17.95
CA LEU A 231 0.63 2.65 17.22
C LEU A 231 -0.31 1.61 17.87
N VAL A 232 0.20 0.41 18.20
CA VAL A 232 -0.61 -0.62 18.90
C VAL A 232 -1.11 -0.12 20.25
N ASP A 233 -0.24 0.54 21.04
CA ASP A 233 -0.62 1.08 22.35
C ASP A 233 -1.68 2.18 22.22
N HIS A 234 -1.52 3.06 21.23
CA HIS A 234 -2.45 4.14 20.97
C HIS A 234 -3.82 3.63 20.50
N VAL A 235 -3.85 2.64 19.60
CA VAL A 235 -5.11 1.99 19.18
C VAL A 235 -5.81 1.36 20.39
N ARG A 236 -5.08 0.61 21.21
CA ARG A 236 -5.63 -0.04 22.40
C ARG A 236 -6.21 0.97 23.39
N SER A 237 -5.41 1.96 23.77
CA SER A 237 -5.81 3.01 24.70
C SER A 237 -7.00 3.83 24.18
N SER A 238 -7.05 4.11 22.88
CA SER A 238 -8.16 4.85 22.27
C SER A 238 -9.45 4.04 22.25
N LEU A 239 -9.38 2.72 22.01
CA LEU A 239 -10.55 1.84 22.07
C LEU A 239 -11.07 1.70 23.51
N GLU A 240 -10.19 1.50 24.49
CA GLU A 240 -10.55 1.37 25.91
C GLU A 240 -11.09 2.68 26.50
N GLY A 241 -10.52 3.81 26.11
CA GLY A 241 -10.92 5.15 26.58
C GLY A 241 -12.23 5.68 25.99
N ARG A 242 -12.77 5.03 24.95
CA ARG A 242 -14.05 5.42 24.32
C ARG A 242 -15.27 4.71 24.90
N LYS A 243 -15.07 3.57 25.56
CA LYS A 243 -16.16 2.83 26.20
C LYS A 243 -16.70 3.66 27.36
N ASP A 244 -17.94 4.12 27.26
CA ASP A 244 -18.62 4.74 28.39
C ASP A 244 -19.07 3.68 29.43
N GLU A 245 -19.62 4.11 30.57
CA GLU A 245 -20.06 3.18 31.62
C GLU A 245 -21.16 2.24 31.11
N ASN A 246 -21.98 2.70 30.16
CA ASN A 246 -23.06 1.91 29.58
C ASN A 246 -22.52 0.89 28.58
N ASP A 247 -21.54 1.23 27.74
CA ASP A 247 -20.85 0.31 26.84
C ASP A 247 -20.18 -0.81 27.62
N ARG A 248 -19.49 -0.47 28.72
CA ARG A 248 -18.85 -1.45 29.61
C ARG A 248 -19.89 -2.35 30.27
N PHE A 249 -20.99 -1.77 30.76
CA PHE A 249 -22.09 -2.52 31.35
C PHE A 249 -22.77 -3.45 30.33
N VAL A 250 -23.01 -2.98 29.10
CA VAL A 250 -23.58 -3.75 27.98
C VAL A 250 -22.65 -4.91 27.63
N GLU A 251 -21.34 -4.67 27.51
CA GLU A 251 -20.34 -5.70 27.23
C GLU A 251 -20.31 -6.77 28.33
N ASP A 252 -20.24 -6.35 29.59
CA ASP A 252 -20.23 -7.23 30.76
C ASP A 252 -21.55 -8.01 30.92
N THR A 253 -22.70 -7.40 30.61
CA THR A 253 -24.03 -7.97 30.87
C THR A 253 -24.57 -8.81 29.71
N LEU A 254 -24.42 -8.37 28.46
CA LEU A 254 -24.95 -9.07 27.28
C LEU A 254 -24.01 -10.14 26.76
N TYR A 255 -22.70 -9.93 26.89
CA TYR A 255 -21.71 -10.81 26.29
C TYR A 255 -20.83 -11.50 27.33
N GLY A 256 -20.66 -10.94 28.53
CA GLY A 256 -19.65 -11.42 29.48
C GLY A 256 -18.27 -11.37 28.83
N ALA A 257 -17.41 -12.38 29.04
CA ALA A 257 -16.13 -12.50 28.32
C ALA A 257 -16.26 -12.86 26.82
N ARG A 258 -17.41 -12.63 26.18
CA ARG A 258 -17.61 -12.86 24.73
C ARG A 258 -17.45 -11.52 24.02
N HIS A 259 -16.72 -11.49 22.90
CA HIS A 259 -16.65 -10.29 22.06
C HIS A 259 -17.82 -10.27 21.08
N SER A 260 -18.52 -9.14 20.99
CA SER A 260 -19.51 -8.89 19.95
C SER A 260 -18.79 -8.55 18.64
N GLY A 261 -18.65 -9.53 17.74
CA GLY A 261 -18.06 -9.29 16.42
C GLY A 261 -17.20 -10.44 15.89
N LEU A 262 -16.65 -10.23 14.70
CA LEU A 262 -15.65 -11.12 14.12
C LEU A 262 -14.30 -10.88 14.83
N GLN A 263 -13.62 -11.94 15.27
CA GLN A 263 -12.31 -11.80 15.87
C GLN A 263 -11.25 -11.57 14.80
N CYS A 264 -10.26 -10.72 15.07
CA CYS A 264 -9.10 -10.53 14.20
C CYS A 264 -7.78 -10.49 14.99
N ASN A 265 -6.68 -10.62 14.24
CA ASN A 265 -5.34 -10.32 14.73
C ASN A 265 -4.88 -8.99 14.13
N LEU A 266 -4.18 -8.18 14.93
CA LEU A 266 -3.54 -6.95 14.48
C LEU A 266 -2.04 -7.20 14.34
N VAL A 267 -1.46 -6.93 13.18
CA VAL A 267 -0.01 -7.02 12.96
C VAL A 267 0.45 -5.66 12.46
N VAL A 268 1.40 -5.03 13.13
CA VAL A 268 1.90 -3.70 12.76
C VAL A 268 3.38 -3.78 12.46
N VAL A 269 3.77 -3.39 11.25
CA VAL A 269 5.16 -3.39 10.76
C VAL A 269 5.57 -1.96 10.40
N GLU A 270 6.81 -1.58 10.71
CA GLU A 270 7.38 -0.28 10.31
C GLU A 270 8.52 -0.47 9.31
N ARG A 271 8.71 0.50 8.40
CA ARG A 271 9.69 0.40 7.31
C ARG A 271 11.12 0.24 7.79
N ASP A 272 11.48 0.80 8.95
CA ASP A 272 12.81 0.65 9.56
C ASP A 272 13.17 -0.83 9.85
N MET A 273 12.18 -1.74 9.89
CA MET A 273 12.41 -3.19 10.05
C MET A 273 12.76 -3.91 8.74
N ASP A 274 12.61 -3.26 7.59
CA ASP A 274 12.95 -3.83 6.29
C ASP A 274 13.18 -2.69 5.29
N LEU A 275 14.34 -2.05 5.32
CA LEU A 275 14.65 -0.99 4.34
C LEU A 275 15.02 -1.54 2.96
N LEU A 276 15.24 -2.86 2.84
CA LEU A 276 15.74 -3.50 1.62
C LEU A 276 14.63 -3.71 0.59
N THR A 277 13.50 -4.31 0.98
CA THR A 277 12.45 -4.71 0.02
C THR A 277 11.95 -3.57 -0.89
N PRO A 278 11.71 -2.33 -0.40
CA PRO A 278 11.26 -1.24 -1.27
C PRO A 278 12.30 -0.74 -2.28
N LEU A 279 13.58 -1.07 -2.06
CA LEU A 279 14.66 -0.72 -2.97
C LEU A 279 14.83 -1.73 -4.11
N CYS A 280 14.35 -2.97 -3.93
CA CYS A 280 14.43 -4.02 -4.94
C CYS A 280 13.37 -3.83 -6.03
N SER A 281 13.71 -4.22 -7.24
CA SER A 281 12.81 -4.17 -8.40
C SER A 281 11.66 -5.17 -8.24
N GLN A 282 10.43 -4.71 -8.47
CA GLN A 282 9.23 -5.52 -8.29
C GLN A 282 8.93 -6.35 -9.54
N LEU A 283 8.90 -7.68 -9.41
CA LEU A 283 8.73 -8.60 -10.53
C LEU A 283 7.31 -9.18 -10.68
N THR A 284 6.34 -8.62 -9.97
CA THR A 284 4.92 -8.94 -10.22
C THR A 284 4.34 -8.03 -11.31
N TYR A 285 3.24 -8.41 -11.95
CA TYR A 285 2.65 -7.57 -13.00
C TYR A 285 2.29 -6.16 -12.51
N ALA A 286 1.62 -6.05 -11.36
CA ALA A 286 1.29 -4.74 -10.81
C ALA A 286 2.51 -4.04 -10.21
N GLY A 287 3.49 -4.79 -9.69
CA GLY A 287 4.74 -4.24 -9.19
C GLY A 287 5.59 -3.59 -10.30
N ILE A 288 5.75 -4.25 -11.45
CA ILE A 288 6.55 -3.70 -12.55
C ILE A 288 5.86 -2.50 -13.21
N LEU A 289 4.52 -2.52 -13.29
CA LEU A 289 3.75 -1.33 -13.71
C LEU A 289 3.89 -0.18 -12.71
N ASP A 290 4.00 -0.48 -11.42
CA ASP A 290 4.24 0.53 -10.39
C ASP A 290 5.64 1.13 -10.48
N ASP A 291 6.66 0.31 -10.75
CA ASP A 291 8.05 0.76 -10.90
C ASP A 291 8.26 1.58 -12.19
N LEU A 292 7.61 1.22 -13.30
CA LEU A 292 7.77 1.90 -14.60
C LEU A 292 6.84 3.12 -14.78
N TYR A 293 5.57 3.00 -14.39
CA TYR A 293 4.51 3.95 -14.76
C TYR A 293 3.80 4.59 -13.56
N GLU A 294 4.19 4.22 -12.34
CA GLU A 294 3.62 4.64 -11.06
C GLU A 294 2.11 4.37 -10.94
N LEU A 295 1.73 3.36 -10.16
CA LEU A 295 0.34 3.01 -9.93
C LEU A 295 -0.26 3.87 -8.82
N ARG A 296 -1.32 4.64 -9.12
CA ARG A 296 -2.10 5.39 -8.13
C ARG A 296 -3.58 5.08 -8.27
N GLY A 297 -4.14 4.41 -7.26
CA GLY A 297 -5.52 3.94 -7.34
C GLY A 297 -5.67 2.88 -8.43
N THR A 298 -6.56 3.15 -9.38
CA THR A 298 -6.80 2.31 -10.56
C THR A 298 -6.15 2.88 -11.83
N SER A 299 -5.26 3.86 -11.72
CA SER A 299 -4.67 4.54 -12.88
C SER A 299 -3.15 4.57 -12.79
N LEU A 300 -2.50 4.61 -13.96
CA LEU A 300 -1.07 4.87 -14.06
C LEU A 300 -0.87 6.39 -14.15
N VAL A 301 0.10 6.93 -13.42
CA VAL A 301 0.41 8.37 -13.47
C VAL A 301 1.11 8.72 -14.78
N ASN A 302 2.00 7.82 -15.23
CA ASN A 302 2.78 7.97 -16.45
C ASN A 302 2.46 6.81 -17.41
N PRO A 303 1.22 6.71 -17.93
CA PRO A 303 0.83 5.58 -18.77
C PRO A 303 1.66 5.53 -20.06
N PRO A 304 2.08 4.35 -20.52
CA PRO A 304 2.81 4.23 -21.78
C PRO A 304 1.89 4.48 -22.97
N THR A 305 2.46 4.95 -24.07
CA THR A 305 1.76 5.00 -25.36
C THR A 305 1.63 3.58 -25.92
N LEU A 306 0.39 3.14 -26.12
CA LEU A 306 0.08 1.84 -26.71
C LEU A 306 -0.57 2.00 -28.09
N THR A 307 -0.29 1.07 -29.01
CA THR A 307 -0.93 1.03 -30.33
C THR A 307 -2.38 0.57 -30.20
N ASP A 308 -3.32 1.33 -30.76
CA ASP A 308 -4.76 1.01 -30.86
C ASP A 308 -5.50 0.76 -29.53
N VAL A 309 -4.91 1.11 -28.38
CA VAL A 309 -5.50 0.94 -27.05
C VAL A 309 -5.09 2.09 -26.14
N GLU A 310 -6.03 2.63 -25.37
CA GLU A 310 -5.75 3.67 -24.38
C GLU A 310 -5.77 3.07 -22.96
N VAL A 311 -4.72 3.29 -22.17
CA VAL A 311 -4.67 2.85 -20.77
C VAL A 311 -5.41 3.86 -19.89
N LYS A 312 -6.74 3.72 -19.78
CA LYS A 312 -7.54 4.61 -18.92
C LYS A 312 -7.58 4.18 -17.47
N THR A 313 -7.85 2.89 -17.22
CA THR A 313 -8.15 2.40 -15.86
C THR A 313 -7.89 0.90 -15.75
N LEU A 314 -7.26 0.50 -14.66
CA LEU A 314 -7.01 -0.88 -14.21
C LEU A 314 -7.88 -1.16 -12.98
N ASP A 315 -9.17 -1.44 -13.19
CA ASP A 315 -10.15 -1.66 -12.11
C ASP A 315 -10.39 -3.16 -11.87
N TYR A 316 -9.77 -3.71 -10.83
CA TYR A 316 -9.86 -5.14 -10.50
C TYR A 316 -11.30 -5.63 -10.19
N THR A 317 -12.27 -4.73 -10.02
CA THR A 317 -13.66 -5.10 -9.79
C THR A 317 -14.45 -5.31 -11.08
N LYS A 318 -13.93 -4.82 -12.21
CA LYS A 318 -14.54 -4.91 -13.55
C LYS A 318 -13.67 -5.69 -14.53
N ASP A 319 -12.37 -5.71 -14.28
CA ASP A 319 -11.35 -6.33 -15.10
C ASP A 319 -10.90 -7.66 -14.49
N GLU A 320 -11.46 -8.75 -14.99
CA GLU A 320 -11.15 -10.10 -14.52
C GLU A 320 -9.72 -10.52 -14.88
N VAL A 321 -9.19 -10.06 -16.02
CA VAL A 321 -7.82 -10.36 -16.46
C VAL A 321 -6.83 -9.67 -15.52
N TRP A 322 -7.02 -8.38 -15.25
CA TRP A 322 -6.22 -7.65 -14.26
C TRP A 322 -6.27 -8.32 -12.88
N ASN A 323 -7.46 -8.66 -12.41
CA ASN A 323 -7.64 -9.26 -11.10
C ASN A 323 -6.90 -10.61 -10.96
N GLU A 324 -6.84 -11.39 -12.03
CA GLU A 324 -6.11 -12.65 -12.07
C GLU A 324 -4.58 -12.46 -12.14
N LEU A 325 -4.12 -11.48 -12.93
CA LEU A 325 -2.71 -11.36 -13.33
C LEU A 325 -1.89 -10.44 -12.42
N LYS A 326 -2.49 -9.43 -11.78
CA LYS A 326 -1.79 -8.34 -11.05
C LYS A 326 -0.70 -8.81 -10.06
N PHE A 327 -0.91 -9.94 -9.39
CA PHE A 327 0.04 -10.48 -8.39
C PHE A 327 0.86 -11.66 -8.89
N LYS A 328 0.75 -12.06 -10.16
CA LYS A 328 1.62 -13.09 -10.73
C LYS A 328 2.99 -12.49 -11.06
N ASN A 329 4.02 -13.33 -11.01
CA ASN A 329 5.33 -12.97 -11.56
C ASN A 329 5.17 -12.63 -13.05
N PHE A 330 5.88 -11.60 -13.50
CA PHE A 330 5.77 -11.08 -14.86
C PHE A 330 6.12 -12.13 -15.93
N GLY A 331 7.08 -13.01 -15.66
CA GLY A 331 7.46 -14.11 -16.55
C GLY A 331 6.34 -15.13 -16.80
N ALA A 332 5.31 -15.19 -15.94
CA ALA A 332 4.17 -16.09 -16.09
C ALA A 332 3.03 -15.53 -16.97
N LEU A 333 3.08 -14.25 -17.35
CA LEU A 333 1.95 -13.60 -18.00
C LEU A 333 1.73 -14.05 -19.44
N GLY A 334 2.79 -14.15 -20.24
CA GLY A 334 2.69 -14.51 -21.66
C GLY A 334 1.95 -15.83 -21.91
N PRO A 335 2.36 -16.95 -21.27
CA PRO A 335 1.63 -18.21 -21.36
C PRO A 335 0.17 -18.08 -20.93
N ARG A 336 -0.12 -17.37 -19.83
CA ARG A 336 -1.49 -17.24 -19.31
C ARG A 336 -2.38 -16.37 -20.21
N LEU A 337 -1.86 -15.28 -20.77
CA LEU A 337 -2.57 -14.43 -21.73
C LEU A 337 -2.92 -15.21 -23.00
N ASN A 338 -2.00 -16.07 -23.47
CA ASN A 338 -2.26 -16.97 -24.62
C ASN A 338 -3.34 -18.01 -24.31
N GLU A 339 -3.37 -18.56 -23.10
CA GLU A 339 -4.46 -19.45 -22.66
C GLU A 339 -5.80 -18.72 -22.66
N LEU A 340 -5.87 -17.53 -22.05
CA LEU A 340 -7.08 -16.69 -22.02
C LEU A 340 -7.56 -16.32 -23.44
N ALA A 341 -6.64 -16.05 -24.36
CA ALA A 341 -6.95 -15.77 -25.77
C ALA A 341 -7.57 -16.99 -26.47
N ARG A 342 -7.04 -18.19 -26.24
CA ARG A 342 -7.59 -19.44 -26.81
C ARG A 342 -8.96 -19.78 -26.21
N GLU A 343 -9.12 -19.60 -24.91
CA GLU A 343 -10.42 -19.76 -24.22
C GLU A 343 -11.46 -18.82 -24.84
N LEU A 344 -11.12 -17.53 -24.98
CA LEU A 344 -12.01 -16.53 -25.58
C LEU A 344 -12.33 -16.83 -27.06
N GLN A 345 -11.33 -17.25 -27.85
CA GLN A 345 -11.54 -17.61 -29.25
C GLN A 345 -12.50 -18.80 -29.38
N THR A 346 -12.38 -19.81 -28.50
CA THR A 346 -13.29 -20.96 -28.46
C THR A 346 -14.73 -20.52 -28.19
N GLU A 347 -14.93 -19.56 -27.27
CA GLU A 347 -16.25 -18.99 -26.98
C GLU A 347 -16.83 -18.20 -28.18
N TYR A 348 -16.00 -17.52 -28.96
CA TYR A 348 -16.42 -16.87 -30.20
C TYR A 348 -16.76 -17.88 -31.30
N ASP A 349 -16.00 -18.97 -31.42
CA ASP A 349 -16.20 -19.98 -32.45
C ASP A 349 -17.47 -20.81 -32.22
N ALA A 350 -17.95 -20.91 -30.97
CA ALA A 350 -19.25 -21.48 -30.63
C ALA A 350 -20.41 -20.83 -31.40
N ARG A 351 -20.25 -19.57 -31.87
CA ARG A 351 -21.18 -18.92 -32.81
C ARG A 351 -21.45 -19.76 -34.06
N HIS A 352 -20.40 -20.34 -34.64
CA HIS A 352 -20.50 -21.11 -35.88
C HIS A 352 -21.13 -22.49 -35.65
N GLN A 353 -21.31 -22.90 -34.39
CA GLN A 353 -21.92 -24.16 -33.98
C GLN A 353 -23.39 -24.00 -33.53
N ALA A 354 -23.90 -22.77 -33.44
CA ALA A 354 -25.30 -22.50 -33.08
C ALA A 354 -26.22 -22.75 -34.28
N GLU A 355 -27.04 -23.81 -34.22
CA GLU A 355 -27.94 -24.21 -35.31
C GLU A 355 -29.41 -23.82 -35.04
N SER A 356 -29.77 -23.61 -33.77
CA SER A 356 -31.13 -23.23 -33.38
C SER A 356 -31.29 -21.73 -33.14
N VAL A 357 -32.52 -21.22 -33.35
CA VAL A 357 -32.88 -19.82 -33.06
C VAL A 357 -32.65 -19.46 -31.58
N GLY A 358 -32.81 -20.43 -30.66
CA GLY A 358 -32.54 -20.26 -29.23
C GLY A 358 -31.06 -20.02 -28.93
N GLU A 359 -30.17 -20.81 -29.52
CA GLU A 359 -28.71 -20.68 -29.36
C GLU A 359 -28.18 -19.39 -29.97
N ILE A 360 -28.70 -18.98 -31.14
CA ILE A 360 -28.35 -17.70 -31.76
C ILE A 360 -28.76 -16.54 -30.86
N LYS A 361 -29.97 -16.58 -30.26
CA LYS A 361 -30.44 -15.54 -29.34
C LYS A 361 -29.54 -15.46 -28.09
N GLN A 362 -29.20 -16.61 -27.50
CA GLN A 362 -28.31 -16.68 -26.35
C GLN A 362 -26.91 -16.15 -26.66
N PHE A 363 -26.36 -16.45 -27.85
CA PHE A 363 -25.08 -15.90 -28.28
C PHE A 363 -25.12 -14.37 -28.45
N VAL A 364 -26.17 -13.83 -29.08
CA VAL A 364 -26.35 -12.38 -29.28
C VAL A 364 -26.49 -11.66 -27.93
N GLU A 365 -27.17 -12.25 -26.95
CA GLU A 365 -27.26 -11.72 -25.58
C GLU A 365 -25.88 -11.68 -24.89
N ASN A 366 -25.02 -12.67 -25.14
CA ASN A 366 -23.68 -12.75 -24.56
C ASN A 366 -22.61 -11.94 -25.33
N LEU A 367 -22.86 -11.55 -26.58
CA LEU A 367 -21.86 -10.94 -27.47
C LEU A 367 -21.21 -9.67 -26.89
N GLY A 368 -21.99 -8.82 -26.20
CA GLY A 368 -21.46 -7.62 -25.57
C GLY A 368 -20.42 -7.93 -24.49
N SER A 369 -20.65 -8.98 -23.70
CA SER A 369 -19.70 -9.43 -22.67
C SER A 369 -18.41 -10.00 -23.27
N LEU A 370 -18.53 -10.73 -24.39
CA LEU A 370 -17.38 -11.27 -25.12
C LEU A 370 -16.53 -10.14 -25.73
N GLN A 371 -17.15 -9.11 -26.29
CA GLN A 371 -16.46 -7.94 -26.83
C GLN A 371 -15.70 -7.17 -25.75
N GLU A 372 -16.29 -7.00 -24.56
CA GLU A 372 -15.60 -6.35 -23.45
C GLU A 372 -14.43 -7.19 -22.95
N ARG A 373 -14.60 -8.51 -22.81
CA ARG A 373 -13.48 -9.43 -22.49
C ARG A 373 -12.38 -9.38 -23.54
N GLN A 374 -12.71 -9.30 -24.82
CA GLN A 374 -11.75 -9.14 -25.91
C GLN A 374 -10.96 -7.83 -25.79
N LYS A 375 -11.65 -6.72 -25.49
CA LYS A 375 -11.02 -5.41 -25.30
C LYS A 375 -10.10 -5.39 -24.08
N ILE A 376 -10.54 -5.93 -22.95
CA ILE A 376 -9.74 -6.07 -21.72
C ILE A 376 -8.51 -6.96 -21.98
N LEU A 377 -8.69 -8.10 -22.62
CA LEU A 377 -7.58 -9.00 -22.95
C LEU A 377 -6.59 -8.33 -23.92
N LYS A 378 -7.08 -7.58 -24.92
CA LYS A 378 -6.23 -6.78 -25.83
C LYS A 378 -5.43 -5.75 -25.05
N LEU A 379 -6.04 -5.03 -24.11
CA LEU A 379 -5.34 -4.07 -23.25
C LEU A 379 -4.18 -4.72 -22.51
N HIS A 380 -4.42 -5.83 -21.80
CA HIS A 380 -3.36 -6.49 -21.03
C HIS A 380 -2.30 -7.15 -21.91
N THR A 381 -2.69 -7.66 -23.08
CA THR A 381 -1.72 -8.18 -24.06
C THR A 381 -0.81 -7.07 -24.56
N THR A 382 -1.35 -5.93 -25.01
CA THR A 382 -0.55 -4.81 -25.51
C THR A 382 0.28 -4.17 -24.40
N LEU A 383 -0.29 -3.98 -23.21
CA LEU A 383 0.43 -3.42 -22.06
C LEU A 383 1.56 -4.35 -21.59
N SER A 384 1.32 -5.65 -21.48
CA SER A 384 2.36 -6.63 -21.14
C SER A 384 3.47 -6.66 -22.19
N SER A 385 3.13 -6.64 -23.48
CA SER A 385 4.13 -6.57 -24.56
C SER A 385 4.95 -5.28 -24.52
N LYS A 386 4.33 -4.16 -24.16
CA LYS A 386 5.05 -2.89 -24.00
C LYS A 386 6.05 -2.96 -22.84
N VAL A 387 5.67 -3.53 -21.71
CA VAL A 387 6.60 -3.77 -20.60
C VAL A 387 7.74 -4.68 -21.04
N VAL A 388 7.46 -5.81 -21.73
CA VAL A 388 8.50 -6.69 -22.28
C VAL A 388 9.47 -5.91 -23.17
N SER A 389 8.97 -5.04 -24.05
CA SER A 389 9.84 -4.27 -24.94
C SER A 389 10.76 -3.31 -24.19
N GLU A 390 10.32 -2.72 -23.07
CA GLU A 390 11.15 -1.79 -22.28
C GLU A 390 12.16 -2.53 -21.39
N VAL A 391 11.81 -3.69 -20.83
CA VAL A 391 12.70 -4.42 -19.92
C VAL A 391 13.66 -5.37 -20.66
N SER A 392 13.41 -5.62 -21.94
CA SER A 392 14.27 -6.44 -22.81
C SER A 392 14.92 -5.63 -23.93
N GLU A 393 14.84 -4.30 -23.87
CA GLU A 393 15.54 -3.42 -24.80
C GLU A 393 17.06 -3.61 -24.64
N LEU A 394 17.74 -3.92 -25.74
CA LEU A 394 19.20 -4.06 -25.76
C LEU A 394 19.82 -2.73 -26.18
N GLU A 395 20.81 -2.26 -25.42
CA GLU A 395 21.63 -1.14 -25.85
C GLU A 395 22.66 -1.57 -26.91
N ASP A 396 23.06 -0.62 -27.77
CA ASP A 396 24.00 -0.89 -28.85
C ASP A 396 25.33 -1.45 -28.32
N GLY A 397 25.60 -2.73 -28.63
CA GLY A 397 26.83 -3.42 -28.23
C GLY A 397 26.73 -4.24 -26.94
N GLU A 398 25.57 -4.23 -26.26
CA GLU A 398 25.33 -5.02 -25.05
C GLU A 398 24.66 -6.37 -25.37
N GLU A 399 25.02 -7.40 -24.60
CA GLU A 399 24.42 -8.74 -24.71
C GLU A 399 23.14 -8.88 -23.86
N GLU A 400 22.97 -8.03 -22.86
CA GLU A 400 21.85 -8.03 -21.92
C GLU A 400 21.26 -6.64 -21.72
N SER A 401 19.95 -6.54 -21.50
CA SER A 401 19.28 -5.27 -21.24
C SER A 401 19.73 -4.65 -19.91
N LEU A 402 19.73 -3.33 -19.83
CA LEU A 402 19.99 -2.61 -18.58
C LEU A 402 19.11 -3.08 -17.41
N PHE A 403 17.83 -3.41 -17.66
CA PHE A 403 16.95 -3.96 -16.63
C PHE A 403 17.46 -5.30 -16.08
N ASN A 404 17.89 -6.22 -16.95
CA ASN A 404 18.42 -7.52 -16.53
C ASN A 404 19.74 -7.36 -15.76
N ARG A 405 20.64 -6.49 -16.25
CA ARG A 405 21.91 -6.16 -15.57
C ARG A 405 21.67 -5.60 -14.16
N VAL A 406 20.65 -4.76 -13.98
CA VAL A 406 20.23 -4.23 -12.67
C VAL A 406 19.67 -5.33 -11.77
N VAL A 407 18.74 -6.15 -12.28
CA VAL A 407 18.10 -7.23 -11.52
C VAL A 407 19.12 -8.29 -11.08
N GLU A 408 20.06 -8.65 -11.95
CA GLU A 408 21.16 -9.58 -11.64
C GLU A 408 22.06 -9.00 -10.53
N LEU A 409 22.43 -7.71 -10.64
CA LEU A 409 23.20 -7.05 -9.60
C LEU A 409 22.45 -6.99 -8.26
N GLU A 410 21.14 -6.67 -8.27
CA GLU A 410 20.30 -6.73 -7.06
C GLU A 410 20.33 -8.14 -6.43
N GLN A 411 20.19 -9.19 -7.25
CA GLN A 411 20.24 -10.57 -6.81
C GLN A 411 21.61 -10.93 -6.20
N ASP A 412 22.71 -10.57 -6.87
CA ASP A 412 24.07 -10.79 -6.37
C ASP A 412 24.33 -10.11 -5.04
N LEU A 413 23.81 -8.88 -4.88
CA LEU A 413 23.93 -8.11 -3.65
C LEU A 413 23.17 -8.75 -2.48
N VAL A 414 21.95 -9.25 -2.73
CA VAL A 414 21.10 -9.87 -1.70
C VAL A 414 21.60 -11.27 -1.33
N THR A 415 22.09 -12.03 -2.31
CA THR A 415 22.64 -13.37 -2.09
C THR A 415 24.06 -13.37 -1.51
N GLY A 416 24.82 -12.28 -1.71
CA GLY A 416 26.22 -12.20 -1.30
C GLY A 416 27.16 -12.96 -2.23
N ASN A 417 26.77 -13.19 -3.49
CA ASN A 417 27.56 -13.93 -4.48
C ASN A 417 28.80 -13.17 -4.95
N ALA A 418 28.78 -11.84 -4.90
CA ALA A 418 29.86 -10.97 -5.34
C ALA A 418 30.60 -10.31 -4.17
N SER A 419 31.90 -10.06 -4.34
CA SER A 419 32.65 -9.25 -3.38
C SER A 419 32.17 -7.80 -3.43
N GLN A 420 32.19 -7.11 -2.29
CA GLN A 420 31.80 -5.70 -2.21
C GLN A 420 32.53 -4.83 -3.25
N ARG A 421 33.82 -5.10 -3.52
CA ARG A 421 34.58 -4.37 -4.54
C ARG A 421 34.01 -4.59 -5.94
N ALA A 422 33.76 -5.85 -6.32
CA ALA A 422 33.19 -6.17 -7.63
C ALA A 422 31.79 -5.54 -7.80
N SER A 423 30.96 -5.57 -6.77
CA SER A 423 29.65 -4.91 -6.79
C SER A 423 29.78 -3.39 -6.92
N CYS A 424 30.74 -2.76 -6.24
CA CYS A 424 31.02 -1.32 -6.42
C CYS A 424 31.48 -1.01 -7.84
N ASP A 425 32.37 -1.83 -8.42
CA ASP A 425 32.87 -1.63 -9.78
C ASP A 425 31.70 -1.70 -10.80
N ARG A 426 30.78 -2.68 -10.66
CA ARG A 426 29.54 -2.77 -11.48
C ARG A 426 28.61 -1.55 -11.32
N ILE A 427 28.46 -1.02 -10.10
CA ILE A 427 27.66 0.20 -9.87
C ILE A 427 28.29 1.42 -10.55
N LEU A 428 29.61 1.53 -10.51
CA LEU A 428 30.33 2.64 -11.14
C LEU A 428 30.29 2.55 -12.66
N GLU A 429 30.36 1.35 -13.23
CA GLU A 429 30.14 1.11 -14.66
C GLU A 429 28.77 1.64 -15.12
N LEU A 430 27.69 1.25 -14.44
CA LEU A 430 26.33 1.77 -14.69
C LEU A 430 26.23 3.29 -14.51
N LEU A 431 27.00 3.88 -13.58
CA LEU A 431 27.07 5.33 -13.39
C LEU A 431 27.73 6.02 -14.60
N TYR A 432 28.81 5.46 -15.13
CA TYR A 432 29.57 6.03 -16.24
C TYR A 432 28.85 5.89 -17.59
N GLU A 433 28.09 4.82 -17.79
CA GLU A 433 27.21 4.67 -18.96
C GLU A 433 26.16 5.77 -19.05
N GLY A 434 25.71 6.29 -17.89
CA GLY A 434 24.80 7.43 -17.81
C GLY A 434 23.36 7.14 -18.28
N GLN A 435 23.02 5.87 -18.54
CA GLN A 435 21.71 5.44 -19.00
C GLN A 435 20.73 5.22 -17.84
N LEU A 436 21.22 4.73 -16.70
CA LEU A 436 20.36 4.40 -15.56
C LEU A 436 19.87 5.66 -14.82
N PRO A 437 18.56 5.76 -14.48
CA PRO A 437 18.05 6.87 -13.69
C PRO A 437 18.77 7.01 -12.35
N ARG A 438 18.99 8.26 -11.90
CA ARG A 438 19.71 8.54 -10.65
C ARG A 438 19.11 7.84 -9.43
N SER A 439 17.78 7.72 -9.36
CA SER A 439 17.09 7.02 -8.28
C SER A 439 17.42 5.52 -8.25
N ALA A 440 17.52 4.86 -9.41
CA ALA A 440 17.90 3.45 -9.52
C ALA A 440 19.37 3.22 -9.11
N LEU A 441 20.30 4.08 -9.54
CA LEU A 441 21.70 4.01 -9.09
C LEU A 441 21.83 4.18 -7.57
N VAL A 442 21.08 5.12 -7.00
CA VAL A 442 21.05 5.32 -5.54
C VAL A 442 20.45 4.11 -4.81
N ARG A 443 19.40 3.49 -5.36
CA ARG A 443 18.82 2.25 -4.81
C ARG A 443 19.88 1.15 -4.76
N LEU A 444 20.63 0.92 -5.85
CA LEU A 444 21.72 -0.07 -5.88
C LEU A 444 22.79 0.22 -4.82
N CYS A 445 23.18 1.49 -4.65
CA CYS A 445 24.11 1.88 -3.59
C CYS A 445 23.55 1.57 -2.19
N CYS A 446 22.26 1.82 -1.98
CA CYS A 446 21.59 1.53 -0.70
C CYS A 446 21.48 0.02 -0.46
N ILE A 447 21.11 -0.78 -1.47
CA ILE A 447 21.07 -2.24 -1.39
C ILE A 447 22.46 -2.76 -1.00
N LEU A 448 23.52 -2.32 -1.69
CA LEU A 448 24.90 -2.68 -1.36
C LEU A 448 25.24 -2.37 0.10
N SER A 449 24.92 -1.17 0.56
CA SER A 449 25.17 -0.74 1.94
C SER A 449 24.42 -1.60 2.95
N LEU A 450 23.14 -1.89 2.69
CA LEU A 450 22.29 -2.69 3.57
C LEU A 450 22.73 -4.14 3.63
N THR A 451 23.09 -4.76 2.50
CA THR A 451 23.47 -6.19 2.48
C THR A 451 24.90 -6.43 2.97
N CYS A 452 25.79 -5.43 2.88
CA CYS A 452 27.17 -5.54 3.38
C CYS A 452 27.38 -5.01 4.81
N ASN A 453 26.32 -4.59 5.49
CA ASN A 453 26.37 -3.94 6.82
C ASN A 453 27.31 -2.71 6.79
N GLY A 454 27.11 -1.83 5.80
CA GLY A 454 27.92 -0.65 5.49
C GLY A 454 29.02 -0.88 4.44
N VAL A 455 29.27 0.15 3.64
CA VAL A 455 30.27 0.15 2.57
C VAL A 455 31.66 0.44 3.14
N ARG A 456 32.68 -0.35 2.79
CA ARG A 456 34.07 -0.07 3.17
C ARG A 456 34.49 1.33 2.76
N GLU A 457 35.32 1.98 3.58
CA GLU A 457 35.64 3.40 3.44
C GLU A 457 36.22 3.78 2.06
N ARG A 458 37.06 2.92 1.48
CA ARG A 458 37.64 3.17 0.16
C ARG A 458 36.53 3.25 -0.89
N GLU A 459 35.70 2.22 -0.96
CA GLU A 459 34.59 2.12 -1.91
C GLU A 459 33.51 3.18 -1.65
N TYR A 460 33.19 3.47 -0.38
CA TYR A 460 32.24 4.50 0.02
C TYR A 460 32.69 5.89 -0.46
N ASN A 461 33.96 6.25 -0.22
CA ASN A 461 34.50 7.53 -0.66
C ASN A 461 34.61 7.61 -2.19
N LEU A 462 34.92 6.50 -2.86
CA LEU A 462 34.95 6.43 -4.32
C LEU A 462 33.55 6.72 -4.89
N ILE A 463 32.54 5.94 -4.50
CA ILE A 463 31.15 6.14 -4.94
C ILE A 463 30.69 7.57 -4.67
N ARG A 464 30.99 8.11 -3.48
CA ARG A 464 30.62 9.50 -3.12
C ARG A 464 31.27 10.52 -4.06
N THR A 465 32.55 10.35 -4.38
CA THR A 465 33.27 11.25 -5.30
C THR A 465 32.69 11.16 -6.70
N GLU A 466 32.56 9.96 -7.25
CA GLU A 466 32.05 9.75 -8.62
C GLU A 466 30.61 10.27 -8.78
N MET A 467 29.74 10.05 -7.79
CA MET A 467 28.38 10.60 -7.81
C MET A 467 28.36 12.14 -7.70
N CYS A 468 29.31 12.72 -6.95
CA CYS A 468 29.45 14.18 -6.86
C CYS A 468 29.98 14.76 -8.18
N ASP A 469 30.90 14.09 -8.84
CA ASP A 469 31.46 14.52 -10.12
C ASP A 469 30.41 14.40 -11.23
N ALA A 470 29.61 13.33 -11.24
CA ALA A 470 28.55 13.11 -12.21
C ALA A 470 27.33 14.03 -12.01
N TRP A 471 26.92 14.32 -10.76
CA TRP A 471 25.63 15.00 -10.47
C TRP A 471 25.77 16.34 -9.74
N GLY A 472 27.00 16.76 -9.44
CA GLY A 472 27.32 17.99 -8.73
C GLY A 472 27.15 17.90 -7.21
N VAL A 473 27.48 19.01 -6.54
CA VAL A 473 27.56 19.12 -5.07
C VAL A 473 26.28 18.72 -4.33
N ASN A 474 25.11 18.85 -4.97
CA ASN A 474 23.83 18.47 -4.37
C ASN A 474 23.74 16.97 -4.07
N ALA A 475 24.51 16.11 -4.77
CA ALA A 475 24.61 14.69 -4.47
C ALA A 475 25.14 14.44 -3.05
N VAL A 476 26.07 15.26 -2.56
CA VAL A 476 26.67 15.10 -1.21
C VAL A 476 25.62 15.25 -0.12
N PHE A 477 24.76 16.26 -0.20
CA PHE A 477 23.69 16.46 0.79
C PHE A 477 22.68 15.32 0.78
N ARG A 478 22.39 14.75 -0.40
CA ARG A 478 21.49 13.60 -0.55
C ARG A 478 22.09 12.33 0.05
N LEU A 479 23.35 12.04 -0.25
CA LEU A 479 24.08 10.92 0.34
C LEU A 479 24.16 11.06 1.87
N GLN A 480 24.31 12.27 2.39
CA GLN A 480 24.27 12.52 3.83
C GLN A 480 22.90 12.23 4.44
N ARG A 481 21.79 12.55 3.75
CA ARG A 481 20.43 12.18 4.19
C ARG A 481 20.26 10.66 4.23
N LEU A 482 20.69 9.98 3.18
CA LEU A 482 20.65 8.50 3.09
C LEU A 482 21.47 7.85 4.20
N ALA A 483 22.66 8.38 4.51
CA ALA A 483 23.49 7.90 5.62
C ALA A 483 22.79 8.08 6.97
N ARG A 484 22.18 9.26 7.21
CA ARG A 484 21.42 9.53 8.44
C ARG A 484 20.15 8.70 8.60
N ALA A 485 19.61 8.20 7.49
CA ALA A 485 18.48 7.29 7.42
C ALA A 485 18.90 5.80 7.45
N GLY A 486 20.20 5.50 7.50
CA GLY A 486 20.70 4.12 7.55
C GLY A 486 20.74 3.39 6.20
N MET A 487 20.40 4.06 5.10
CA MET A 487 20.29 3.43 3.77
C MET A 487 21.63 3.33 3.04
N PHE A 488 22.47 4.38 3.11
CA PHE A 488 23.81 4.38 2.49
C PHE A 488 24.87 4.87 3.48
N VAL A 489 25.51 3.94 4.18
CA VAL A 489 26.43 4.22 5.29
C VAL A 489 27.81 3.61 5.03
N SER A 490 28.84 4.26 5.55
CA SER A 490 30.19 3.69 5.58
C SER A 490 30.31 2.64 6.69
N LYS A 491 31.28 1.74 6.58
CA LYS A 491 31.49 0.66 7.56
C LYS A 491 31.77 1.16 8.97
N GLN A 492 32.44 2.31 9.10
CA GLN A 492 32.70 2.93 10.41
C GLN A 492 31.41 3.44 11.07
N ASN A 493 30.48 3.96 10.27
CA ASN A 493 29.21 4.52 10.76
C ASN A 493 28.07 3.49 10.82
N ALA A 494 28.30 2.27 10.31
CA ALA A 494 27.28 1.23 10.23
C ALA A 494 26.71 0.85 11.60
N ALA A 495 27.55 0.80 12.64
CA ALA A 495 27.11 0.45 13.99
C ALA A 495 26.09 1.44 14.58
N GLU A 496 26.10 2.71 14.15
CA GLU A 496 25.18 3.74 14.64
C GLU A 496 23.90 3.84 13.80
N HIS A 497 23.99 3.57 12.50
CA HIS A 497 22.93 3.94 11.56
C HIS A 497 22.33 2.76 10.78
N SER A 498 23.01 1.63 10.67
CA SER A 498 22.47 0.47 9.94
C SER A 498 21.24 -0.10 10.66
N PRO A 499 20.19 -0.53 9.93
CA PRO A 499 18.99 -1.10 10.54
C PRO A 499 19.25 -2.45 11.22
N TRP A 500 20.22 -3.22 10.73
CA TRP A 500 20.58 -4.54 11.26
C TRP A 500 22.09 -4.68 11.43
N HIS A 501 22.49 -5.52 12.39
CA HIS A 501 23.89 -5.76 12.71
C HIS A 501 24.61 -6.64 11.68
N ASP A 502 23.99 -7.76 11.29
CA ASP A 502 24.54 -8.70 10.32
C ASP A 502 23.46 -9.27 9.40
N PHE A 503 23.34 -8.66 8.22
CA PHE A 503 22.41 -9.08 7.16
C PHE A 503 22.59 -10.53 6.73
N ASN A 504 23.83 -11.02 6.55
CA ASN A 504 24.04 -12.35 5.99
C ASN A 504 23.52 -13.45 6.93
N SER A 505 23.84 -13.34 8.22
CA SER A 505 23.30 -14.24 9.23
C SER A 505 21.78 -14.12 9.33
N PHE A 506 21.24 -12.90 9.30
CA PHE A 506 19.80 -12.67 9.36
C PHE A 506 19.06 -13.25 8.14
N ALA A 507 19.62 -13.06 6.94
CA ALA A 507 19.10 -13.57 5.69
C ALA A 507 19.09 -15.10 5.66
N ALA A 508 20.16 -15.72 6.18
CA ALA A 508 20.23 -17.17 6.36
C ALA A 508 19.19 -17.67 7.36
N TYR A 509 19.02 -17.01 8.52
CA TYR A 509 18.02 -17.41 9.51
C TYR A 509 16.61 -17.36 8.97
N LEU A 510 16.26 -16.29 8.25
CA LEU A 510 14.92 -16.10 7.68
C LEU A 510 14.71 -16.82 6.35
N ASP A 511 15.73 -17.52 5.83
CA ASP A 511 15.69 -18.16 4.52
C ASP A 511 15.21 -17.16 3.44
N LEU A 512 15.80 -15.96 3.42
CA LEU A 512 15.37 -14.89 2.51
C LEU A 512 15.64 -15.25 1.05
N VAL A 513 16.62 -16.11 0.78
CA VAL A 513 16.94 -16.60 -0.57
C VAL A 513 16.76 -18.12 -0.56
N PRO A 514 15.51 -18.61 -0.67
CA PRO A 514 15.23 -20.03 -0.60
C PRO A 514 15.89 -20.76 -1.76
N GLN A 515 16.67 -21.80 -1.44
CA GLN A 515 17.30 -22.66 -2.43
C GLN A 515 16.23 -23.52 -3.11
N GLN A 516 16.09 -23.40 -4.42
CA GLN A 516 15.15 -24.20 -5.21
C GLN A 516 15.90 -25.27 -6.00
N GLU A 517 15.46 -26.52 -5.90
CA GLU A 517 15.99 -27.62 -6.71
C GLU A 517 15.26 -27.65 -8.07
N GLY A 518 15.98 -27.33 -9.16
CA GLY A 518 15.49 -27.37 -10.54
C GLY A 518 14.97 -26.03 -11.09
N GLU A 519 14.45 -26.04 -12.32
CA GLU A 519 13.83 -24.86 -12.94
C GLU A 519 12.52 -24.50 -12.21
N SER A 520 12.44 -23.27 -11.70
CA SER A 520 11.23 -22.74 -11.07
C SER A 520 10.24 -22.28 -12.11
N ASP A 521 9.04 -22.87 -12.14
CA ASP A 521 7.89 -22.38 -12.92
C ASP A 521 7.39 -21.04 -12.32
N PRO A 522 7.56 -19.89 -13.02
CA PRO A 522 7.09 -18.59 -12.51
C PRO A 522 5.57 -18.53 -12.33
N GLY A 523 4.81 -19.39 -13.02
CA GLY A 523 3.36 -19.52 -12.88
C GLY A 523 2.93 -20.30 -11.64
N ARG A 524 3.85 -21.05 -11.01
CA ARG A 524 3.60 -21.90 -9.84
C ARG A 524 4.73 -21.78 -8.81
N PRO A 525 4.91 -20.59 -8.21
CA PRO A 525 5.99 -20.38 -7.26
C PRO A 525 5.81 -21.25 -6.00
N LEU A 526 6.92 -21.81 -5.53
CA LEU A 526 6.97 -22.65 -4.32
C LEU A 526 7.05 -21.81 -3.04
N ASP A 527 7.73 -20.67 -3.11
CA ASP A 527 7.90 -19.70 -2.02
C ASP A 527 7.55 -18.28 -2.51
N ALA A 528 7.48 -17.33 -1.58
CA ALA A 528 7.16 -15.92 -1.81
C ALA A 528 8.26 -15.14 -2.56
N SER A 529 9.32 -15.81 -3.00
CA SER A 529 10.46 -15.19 -3.68
C SER A 529 10.18 -14.70 -5.10
N PHE A 530 9.03 -15.09 -5.65
CA PHE A 530 8.60 -14.75 -7.02
C PHE A 530 8.39 -13.25 -7.26
N ALA A 531 8.24 -12.45 -6.21
CA ALA A 531 7.98 -11.02 -6.33
C ALA A 531 9.25 -10.16 -6.44
N TYR A 532 10.42 -10.68 -6.01
CA TYR A 532 11.66 -9.90 -5.83
C TYR A 532 12.92 -10.71 -6.14
N CYS A 533 13.17 -11.00 -7.41
CA CYS A 533 14.44 -11.57 -7.90
C CYS A 533 14.96 -12.80 -7.11
N GLY A 534 14.07 -13.70 -6.68
CA GLY A 534 14.45 -14.88 -5.90
C GLY A 534 14.61 -14.64 -4.39
N SER A 535 14.38 -13.42 -3.92
CA SER A 535 14.36 -13.05 -2.49
C SER A 535 12.94 -12.91 -1.93
N VAL A 536 12.75 -13.32 -0.68
CA VAL A 536 11.50 -13.15 0.07
C VAL A 536 11.60 -11.88 0.91
N PRO A 537 10.60 -10.97 0.88
CA PRO A 537 10.59 -9.80 1.75
C PRO A 537 10.76 -10.16 3.24
N VAL A 538 11.56 -9.38 3.97
CA VAL A 538 11.77 -9.58 5.40
C VAL A 538 10.43 -9.49 6.13
N VAL A 539 9.59 -8.50 5.78
CA VAL A 539 8.24 -8.35 6.34
C VAL A 539 7.38 -9.60 6.15
N THR A 540 7.44 -10.23 4.96
CA THR A 540 6.68 -11.45 4.68
C THR A 540 7.15 -12.60 5.56
N ARG A 541 8.46 -12.76 5.77
CA ARG A 541 9.00 -13.73 6.73
C ARG A 541 8.60 -13.40 8.17
N MET A 542 8.62 -12.13 8.57
CA MET A 542 8.19 -11.71 9.91
C MET A 542 6.72 -12.08 10.17
N VAL A 543 5.83 -11.82 9.22
CA VAL A 543 4.41 -12.20 9.33
C VAL A 543 4.24 -13.72 9.30
N GLN A 544 5.00 -14.42 8.45
CA GLN A 544 4.99 -15.89 8.37
C GLN A 544 5.34 -16.51 9.73
N LEU A 545 6.41 -16.04 10.39
CA LEU A 545 6.91 -16.61 11.65
C LEU A 545 5.94 -16.50 12.85
N LEU A 546 4.93 -15.63 12.76
CA LEU A 546 3.84 -15.60 13.75
C LEU A 546 2.97 -16.87 13.71
N TYR A 547 2.87 -17.52 12.55
CA TYR A 547 1.95 -18.63 12.30
C TYR A 547 2.63 -19.92 11.82
N ASP A 548 3.79 -19.82 11.18
CA ASP A 548 4.51 -20.91 10.54
C ASP A 548 6.02 -20.70 10.67
N ARG A 549 6.66 -21.58 11.44
CA ARG A 549 8.09 -21.54 11.76
C ARG A 549 8.88 -22.65 11.09
N SER A 550 8.31 -23.35 10.11
CA SER A 550 8.98 -24.46 9.43
C SER A 550 10.28 -24.06 8.71
N ILE A 551 10.42 -22.78 8.36
CA ILE A 551 11.64 -22.26 7.70
C ILE A 551 12.80 -22.07 8.67
N VAL A 552 12.55 -21.51 9.86
CA VAL A 552 13.59 -21.21 10.85
C VAL A 552 14.04 -22.44 11.63
N THR A 553 13.27 -23.53 11.67
CA THR A 553 13.68 -24.76 12.38
C THR A 553 14.97 -25.37 11.85
N LYS A 554 15.35 -25.07 10.60
CA LYS A 554 16.57 -25.58 9.97
C LYS A 554 17.80 -24.73 10.33
N THR A 555 17.59 -23.45 10.63
CA THR A 555 18.64 -22.44 10.68
C THR A 555 18.81 -21.84 12.08
N PHE A 556 17.77 -21.87 12.90
CA PHE A 556 17.74 -21.33 14.26
C PHE A 556 17.42 -22.44 15.27
N SER A 557 18.40 -22.78 16.12
CA SER A 557 18.42 -23.99 16.97
C SER A 557 17.64 -23.89 18.28
N SER A 558 17.00 -22.76 18.58
CA SER A 558 16.26 -22.61 19.83
C SER A 558 14.96 -23.42 19.80
N GLN A 559 14.58 -23.97 20.96
CA GLN A 559 13.36 -24.75 21.10
C GLN A 559 12.13 -23.87 20.81
N GLN A 560 11.58 -24.01 19.60
CA GLN A 560 10.41 -23.27 19.18
C GLN A 560 9.16 -23.84 19.86
N PRO A 561 8.30 -23.02 20.49
CA PRO A 561 7.10 -23.48 21.18
C PRO A 561 6.06 -24.12 20.26
N PHE A 562 6.12 -23.84 18.96
CA PHE A 562 5.28 -24.43 17.93
C PHE A 562 5.98 -24.37 16.58
N ILE A 563 5.53 -25.23 15.66
CA ILE A 563 5.89 -25.13 14.24
C ILE A 563 4.79 -24.39 13.48
N ILE A 564 3.54 -24.83 13.63
CA ILE A 564 2.36 -24.22 13.02
C ILE A 564 1.41 -23.77 14.13
N SER A 565 0.90 -22.54 14.05
CA SER A 565 -0.05 -21.97 15.00
C SER A 565 -1.15 -21.19 14.30
N ARG A 566 -2.37 -21.27 14.85
CA ARG A 566 -3.49 -20.41 14.47
C ARG A 566 -3.43 -19.05 15.15
N THR A 567 -2.84 -18.98 16.34
CA THR A 567 -2.69 -17.73 17.11
C THR A 567 -1.32 -17.15 16.82
N PRO A 568 -1.21 -15.84 16.50
CA PRO A 568 0.09 -15.24 16.28
C PRO A 568 0.88 -15.30 17.59
N SER A 569 2.14 -15.72 17.53
CA SER A 569 3.03 -15.58 18.68
C SER A 569 4.47 -15.36 18.28
N TRP A 570 5.17 -14.54 19.06
CA TRP A 570 6.59 -14.24 18.86
C TRP A 570 7.53 -14.96 19.83
N ARG A 571 6.96 -15.67 20.80
CA ARG A 571 7.72 -16.37 21.84
C ARG A 571 8.78 -17.29 21.24
N GLY A 572 10.03 -17.16 21.66
CA GLY A 572 11.17 -17.97 21.19
C GLY A 572 11.87 -17.42 19.93
N LEU A 573 11.50 -16.22 19.47
CA LEU A 573 12.15 -15.52 18.34
C LEU A 573 12.75 -14.17 18.75
N GLU A 574 12.60 -13.76 20.01
CA GLU A 574 13.04 -12.46 20.51
C GLU A 574 14.55 -12.25 20.31
N GLU A 575 15.35 -13.29 20.52
CA GLU A 575 16.80 -13.23 20.35
C GLU A 575 17.20 -13.06 18.89
N LEU A 576 16.55 -13.77 17.94
CA LEU A 576 16.85 -13.69 16.51
C LEU A 576 16.78 -12.24 16.01
N PHE A 577 15.70 -11.55 16.36
CA PHE A 577 15.51 -10.14 15.97
C PHE A 577 16.28 -9.19 16.89
N GLY A 578 16.43 -9.53 18.17
CA GLY A 578 17.16 -8.74 19.16
C GLY A 578 18.64 -8.59 18.85
N GLN A 579 19.27 -9.62 18.29
CA GLN A 579 20.66 -9.59 17.82
C GLN A 579 20.85 -8.64 16.62
N GLN A 580 19.80 -8.46 15.80
CA GLN A 580 19.90 -7.69 14.56
C GLN A 580 19.47 -6.23 14.76
N TYR A 581 18.28 -6.00 15.31
CA TYR A 581 17.68 -4.66 15.43
C TYR A 581 17.85 -4.05 16.83
N GLY A 582 18.42 -4.80 17.77
CA GLY A 582 18.43 -4.46 19.20
C GLY A 582 17.20 -5.00 19.94
N ARG A 583 17.26 -4.93 21.28
CA ARG A 583 16.20 -5.43 22.17
C ARG A 583 14.89 -4.65 21.98
N ASP A 584 13.79 -5.31 22.34
CA ASP A 584 12.45 -4.72 22.40
C ASP A 584 11.93 -4.15 21.07
N LYS A 585 12.41 -4.68 19.94
CA LYS A 585 11.93 -4.36 18.58
C LYS A 585 10.76 -5.21 18.13
N VAL A 586 10.42 -6.22 18.89
CA VAL A 586 9.36 -7.17 18.59
C VAL A 586 8.53 -7.32 19.86
N ARG A 587 7.21 -7.16 19.71
CA ARG A 587 6.31 -7.16 20.87
C ARG A 587 4.98 -7.79 20.53
N GLU A 588 4.55 -8.68 21.41
CA GLU A 588 3.23 -9.31 21.37
C GLU A 588 2.36 -8.72 22.49
N GLN A 589 1.07 -8.52 22.21
CA GLN A 589 0.05 -8.20 23.21
C GLN A 589 -1.16 -9.11 23.05
N LYS A 590 -1.60 -9.68 24.17
CA LYS A 590 -2.91 -10.34 24.26
C LYS A 590 -3.94 -9.31 24.72
N TRP A 591 -4.93 -9.03 23.88
CA TRP A 591 -5.99 -8.06 24.18
C TRP A 591 -7.19 -8.75 24.81
N ASP A 592 -7.48 -9.98 24.37
CA ASP A 592 -8.47 -10.83 24.99
C ASP A 592 -7.79 -11.96 25.78
N ALA A 593 -7.82 -11.88 27.11
CA ALA A 593 -7.23 -12.88 27.99
C ALA A 593 -8.16 -14.06 28.34
N SER A 594 -9.39 -14.11 27.81
CA SER A 594 -10.38 -15.13 28.15
C SER A 594 -9.84 -16.55 27.90
N GLY A 595 -9.48 -17.25 28.98
CA GLY A 595 -8.94 -18.62 28.96
C GLY A 595 -9.98 -19.71 28.78
N ALA A 596 -11.22 -19.37 28.40
CA ALA A 596 -12.31 -20.32 28.33
C ALA A 596 -12.18 -21.22 27.09
N ALA A 597 -12.39 -22.53 27.25
CA ALA A 597 -12.48 -23.48 26.12
C ALA A 597 -13.61 -23.16 25.11
N ARG A 598 -14.43 -22.12 25.36
CA ARG A 598 -15.53 -21.61 24.54
C ARG A 598 -15.24 -20.26 23.84
N THR A 599 -14.11 -19.61 24.10
CA THR A 599 -13.55 -18.58 23.20
C THR A 599 -12.70 -19.21 22.09
N LYS A 600 -12.40 -20.51 22.22
CA LYS A 600 -12.33 -21.39 21.04
C LYS A 600 -13.71 -21.38 20.40
N ILE A 601 -13.77 -20.86 19.18
CA ILE A 601 -14.93 -20.85 18.29
C ILE A 601 -15.78 -22.10 18.53
N ILE A 602 -16.99 -21.94 19.10
CA ILE A 602 -18.00 -22.99 19.08
C ILE A 602 -18.51 -23.04 17.64
N GLY A 603 -18.23 -24.17 16.99
CA GLY A 603 -18.40 -24.35 15.54
C GLY A 603 -17.05 -24.32 14.84
N LYS A 604 -16.75 -25.33 14.03
CA LYS A 604 -15.61 -25.27 13.09
C LYS A 604 -15.75 -23.96 12.32
N SER A 605 -14.80 -23.03 12.41
CA SER A 605 -14.87 -21.85 11.55
C SER A 605 -14.57 -22.30 10.13
N GLU A 606 -15.61 -22.46 9.32
CA GLU A 606 -15.46 -22.72 7.88
C GLU A 606 -14.97 -21.46 7.13
N GLY A 607 -14.84 -20.31 7.81
CA GLY A 607 -14.38 -19.03 7.25
C GLY A 607 -12.94 -18.66 7.62
N ALA A 608 -12.34 -17.76 6.82
CA ALA A 608 -10.98 -17.27 7.03
C ALA A 608 -10.89 -16.26 8.19
N ASP A 609 -9.86 -16.42 9.04
CA ASP A 609 -9.52 -15.53 10.15
C ASP A 609 -8.87 -14.24 9.64
N PRO A 610 -9.49 -13.06 9.83
CA PRO A 610 -8.88 -11.80 9.43
C PRO A 610 -7.63 -11.46 10.23
N VAL A 611 -6.59 -11.02 9.51
CA VAL A 611 -5.39 -10.41 10.08
C VAL A 611 -5.23 -9.04 9.44
N LEU A 612 -5.38 -7.98 10.23
CA LEU A 612 -5.12 -6.62 9.77
C LEU A 612 -3.62 -6.36 9.87
N VAL A 613 -2.94 -6.28 8.72
CA VAL A 613 -1.50 -6.02 8.63
C VAL A 613 -1.31 -4.53 8.31
N VAL A 614 -0.92 -3.74 9.30
CA VAL A 614 -0.74 -2.30 9.17
C VAL A 614 0.72 -1.98 8.86
N PHE A 615 0.96 -1.28 7.74
CA PHE A 615 2.27 -0.78 7.39
C PHE A 615 2.42 0.68 7.81
N VAL A 616 3.52 0.98 8.52
CA VAL A 616 3.95 2.32 8.89
C VAL A 616 5.19 2.67 8.06
N GLY A 617 5.09 3.67 7.19
CA GLY A 617 6.14 4.03 6.24
C GLY A 617 5.98 3.38 4.86
N GLY A 618 4.78 2.92 4.52
CA GLY A 618 4.39 2.41 3.21
C GLY A 618 4.63 0.92 2.98
N ALA A 619 3.78 0.35 2.12
CA ALA A 619 3.88 -1.02 1.62
C ALA A 619 4.14 -1.01 0.11
N THR A 620 4.90 -1.97 -0.39
CA THR A 620 5.02 -2.18 -1.85
C THR A 620 3.89 -3.06 -2.37
N VAL A 621 3.64 -3.02 -3.68
CA VAL A 621 2.68 -3.91 -4.33
C VAL A 621 3.15 -5.37 -4.25
N GLY A 622 4.46 -5.60 -4.39
CA GLY A 622 5.07 -6.93 -4.21
C GLY A 622 4.89 -7.51 -2.80
N GLU A 623 5.04 -6.71 -1.74
CA GLU A 623 4.79 -7.16 -0.37
C GLU A 623 3.34 -7.62 -0.19
N VAL A 624 2.38 -6.89 -0.75
CA VAL A 624 0.97 -7.29 -0.74
C VAL A 624 0.77 -8.63 -1.46
N ALA A 625 1.37 -8.80 -2.64
CA ALA A 625 1.31 -10.06 -3.40
C ALA A 625 1.85 -11.25 -2.60
N THR A 626 3.00 -11.07 -1.94
CA THR A 626 3.63 -12.12 -1.13
C THR A 626 2.84 -12.47 0.13
N LEU A 627 2.18 -11.50 0.77
CA LEU A 627 1.26 -11.77 1.89
C LEU A 627 0.00 -12.54 1.42
N GLN A 628 -0.54 -12.23 0.24
CA GLN A 628 -1.65 -13.02 -0.31
C GLN A 628 -1.22 -14.45 -0.67
N PHE A 629 0.00 -14.62 -1.18
CA PHE A 629 0.59 -15.94 -1.40
C PHE A 629 0.77 -16.71 -0.07
N LEU A 630 1.26 -16.07 0.97
CA LEU A 630 1.42 -16.65 2.32
C LEU A 630 0.08 -17.14 2.89
N SER A 631 -1.01 -16.39 2.70
CA SER A 631 -2.37 -16.82 3.06
C SER A 631 -2.74 -18.16 2.39
N GLY A 632 -2.39 -18.33 1.12
CA GLY A 632 -2.55 -19.59 0.39
C GLY A 632 -1.70 -20.73 0.96
N GLN A 633 -0.44 -20.47 1.30
CA GLN A 633 0.45 -21.46 1.91
C GLN A 633 -0.06 -21.91 3.30
N LEU A 634 -0.44 -20.98 4.16
CA LEU A 634 -0.99 -21.27 5.48
C LEU A 634 -2.29 -22.09 5.38
N ARG A 635 -3.14 -21.78 4.39
CA ARG A 635 -4.38 -22.54 4.14
C ARG A 635 -4.10 -24.00 3.82
N ARG A 636 -3.08 -24.30 3.02
CA ARG A 636 -2.66 -25.70 2.73
C ARG A 636 -2.19 -26.44 3.99
N LYS A 637 -1.69 -25.71 4.99
CA LYS A 637 -1.28 -26.23 6.30
C LYS A 637 -2.41 -26.21 7.35
N GLY A 638 -3.66 -25.95 6.95
CA GLY A 638 -4.83 -25.91 7.83
C GLY A 638 -4.98 -24.63 8.66
N VAL A 639 -4.18 -23.60 8.39
CA VAL A 639 -4.26 -22.28 9.03
C VAL A 639 -4.95 -21.30 8.08
N HIS A 640 -6.24 -21.07 8.28
CA HIS A 640 -7.05 -20.24 7.40
C HIS A 640 -6.95 -18.75 7.79
N LYS A 641 -5.89 -18.06 7.36
CA LYS A 641 -5.71 -16.62 7.58
C LYS A 641 -6.08 -15.83 6.32
N ARG A 642 -6.63 -14.63 6.50
CA ARG A 642 -6.82 -13.64 5.43
C ARG A 642 -6.10 -12.36 5.85
N PHE A 643 -4.97 -12.07 5.21
CA PHE A 643 -4.21 -10.84 5.45
C PHE A 643 -4.87 -9.69 4.70
N ILE A 644 -5.37 -8.70 5.44
CA ILE A 644 -5.87 -7.43 4.90
C ILE A 644 -4.82 -6.39 5.25
N VAL A 645 -4.13 -5.89 4.23
CA VAL A 645 -3.09 -4.87 4.37
C VAL A 645 -3.76 -3.51 4.50
N LEU A 646 -3.37 -2.74 5.51
CA LEU A 646 -3.72 -1.34 5.69
C LEU A 646 -2.43 -0.52 5.61
N ALA A 647 -2.26 0.26 4.56
CA ALA A 647 -1.05 1.05 4.35
C ALA A 647 -1.36 2.55 4.42
N ASP A 648 -0.49 3.31 5.06
CA ASP A 648 -0.49 4.78 4.98
C ASP A 648 -0.27 5.29 3.55
N GLY A 649 0.48 4.56 2.74
CA GLY A 649 0.66 4.79 1.30
C GLY A 649 1.40 3.64 0.61
N ILE A 650 1.58 3.77 -0.70
CA ILE A 650 2.43 2.85 -1.46
C ILE A 650 3.89 3.33 -1.40
N ALA A 651 4.78 2.42 -1.04
CA ALA A 651 6.23 2.58 -1.15
C ALA A 651 6.73 1.85 -2.40
N GLY A 652 7.93 2.21 -2.86
CA GLY A 652 8.56 1.56 -4.02
C GLY A 652 9.62 2.45 -4.64
N GLY A 653 10.47 1.88 -5.48
CA GLY A 653 11.64 2.56 -6.01
C GLY A 653 11.34 3.84 -6.81
N ALA A 654 10.19 3.90 -7.50
CA ALA A 654 9.75 5.09 -8.24
C ALA A 654 9.44 6.29 -7.32
N ARG A 655 9.13 6.05 -6.03
CA ARG A 655 8.75 7.07 -5.04
C ARG A 655 9.87 7.40 -4.06
N ILE A 656 10.99 6.69 -4.15
CA ILE A 656 12.25 7.07 -3.49
C ILE A 656 12.93 8.10 -4.40
N GLU A 657 12.34 9.29 -4.47
CA GLU A 657 12.96 10.40 -5.17
C GLU A 657 14.03 11.05 -4.30
N LEU A 658 15.12 11.50 -4.93
CA LEU A 658 16.19 12.29 -4.31
C LEU A 658 15.73 13.70 -3.86
N GLY A 659 14.41 13.93 -3.79
CA GLY A 659 13.74 15.15 -3.37
C GLY A 659 13.24 15.15 -1.92
N GLY A 660 13.01 13.97 -1.31
CA GLY A 660 12.60 13.81 0.10
C GLY A 660 13.75 13.34 0.97
#